data_AF-A0A5M3XIF3-F1
#
_entry.id   AF-A0A5M3XIF3-F1
#
_cell.length_a   1.000
_cell.length_b   1.000
_cell.length_c   1.000
_cell.angle_alpha   90.00
_cell.angle_beta   90.00
_cell.angle_gamma   90.00
#
_symmetry.space_group_name_H-M   'P 1'
#
loop_
_entity.id
_entity.type
_entity.pdbx_description
1 polymer ?
#
loop_
_entity_poly.entity_id
_entity_poly.type
_entity_poly.pdbx_seq_one_letter_code
_entity_poly.pdbx_strand_id
1 'polypeptide(L)'
;MPDYGHDLIFGSFITPANAAPQQVVDLARASEAAGLDLATFQDHPYQPGFLDTWTLLSYVAARTERIHLSANVLNLPLRPPAVLARAAASLDLLSGGRFELGLGAGGFWDAIGAMGGRRLTPGQGVQALSEAIDIIRGVWDAGNTSILRVDGTYYQVDGAKRGPAPAHDIGIWLGAYKPRMLRLTGAKADGWLPSLPYMKGGLDEIAASNAIIDEAAAQAGRDPSAVRRLLNLGGRFGPAGDGLLSGPPQEWAEQLAVLTLEYGFSGYIVMGDDPGTIQTFGQEVAPTLRELVAAERSVRATGEGPQPTTIRSRGRRSADIDYDGVPASLAGAAIEPDDPGYAAVRSTYLRGGSPGLVLRPRTVTEVADALAFARRQPVKLSIRSGGHGIGGRSTNRGGIVIDLAALNQIEILDKQTRRIRVEPGARWSEVAAALAPHGWALSSGDYGGVGVGGLATSGGIGWMVREHGLTIDHLRAVDIVLADGALTRASETENPDLFWAVRGAGANFGIVTSFEFEADEVGDVGFGQLVFDAGDTAGFLERWGAAVEAAPRDLTSFLIIGRPRPGQPVIAQVMAMVDSDDTDTIIDRIQPLADAGPLLDHAVQRLPYTAVMAAPPATHQAQGEPVTRSGLVGHITPEFAAAATELIMSGESYFFQIRSVGGAVADVAPDATAYAHRAANFQVVAFGPSRTGLDRVWDAMHHHFTGLYINFETDLRPERLTDAYPTGTLRRLRDLKLRYDPANVFRDNFNVPPQDPETPPPAE
;
A
#
# COMPACT_ATOMS: atom_id res chain seq x y z
N MET A 1 34.92 -0.73 7.28
CA MET A 1 33.81 -1.34 6.50
C MET A 1 34.31 -2.69 6.01
N PRO A 2 33.51 -3.76 6.14
CA PRO A 2 32.20 -3.86 5.51
C PRO A 2 31.11 -4.23 6.52
N ASP A 3 30.29 -3.23 6.80
CA ASP A 3 28.88 -3.42 7.06
C ASP A 3 28.20 -2.55 6.01
N TYR A 4 27.44 -3.16 5.08
CA TYR A 4 26.80 -2.45 3.98
C TYR A 4 25.44 -1.86 4.38
N GLY A 5 25.07 -1.93 5.68
CA GLY A 5 23.84 -1.34 6.22
C GLY A 5 22.57 -2.10 5.85
N HIS A 6 22.69 -3.29 5.28
CA HIS A 6 21.54 -4.13 4.96
C HIS A 6 20.85 -4.66 6.24
N ASP A 7 19.52 -4.77 6.16
CA ASP A 7 18.74 -5.57 7.10
C ASP A 7 19.13 -7.04 6.99
N LEU A 8 19.01 -7.79 8.10
CA LEU A 8 19.34 -9.20 8.15
C LEU A 8 18.18 -10.07 7.64
N ILE A 9 18.47 -10.95 6.68
CA ILE A 9 17.54 -11.97 6.18
C ILE A 9 18.00 -13.36 6.60
N PHE A 10 17.05 -14.20 7.01
CA PHE A 10 17.32 -15.56 7.45
C PHE A 10 16.50 -16.55 6.64
N GLY A 11 17.09 -17.68 6.29
CA GLY A 11 16.39 -18.68 5.52
C GLY A 11 16.83 -20.11 5.73
N SER A 12 16.13 -21.02 5.07
CA SER A 12 16.42 -22.45 5.03
C SER A 12 16.77 -22.89 3.60
N PHE A 13 17.74 -23.79 3.47
CA PHE A 13 18.09 -24.45 2.22
C PHE A 13 17.70 -25.93 2.31
N ILE A 14 16.54 -26.23 1.73
CA ILE A 14 15.84 -27.51 1.83
C ILE A 14 16.15 -28.37 0.60
N THR A 15 16.42 -29.65 0.81
CA THR A 15 16.60 -30.63 -0.26
C THR A 15 15.25 -30.92 -0.91
N PRO A 16 15.11 -30.77 -2.25
CA PRO A 16 13.85 -31.03 -2.95
C PRO A 16 13.62 -32.54 -3.18
N ALA A 17 13.75 -33.37 -2.14
CA ALA A 17 13.69 -34.83 -2.26
C ALA A 17 12.31 -35.32 -2.72
N ASN A 18 12.27 -36.16 -3.76
CA ASN A 18 11.02 -36.70 -4.31
C ASN A 18 10.51 -37.95 -3.60
N ALA A 19 11.32 -38.58 -2.74
CA ALA A 19 10.91 -39.74 -1.94
C ALA A 19 9.88 -39.35 -0.86
N ALA A 20 9.91 -38.08 -0.41
CA ALA A 20 8.99 -37.53 0.57
C ALA A 20 8.60 -36.08 0.18
N PRO A 21 7.86 -35.89 -0.93
CA PRO A 21 7.66 -34.55 -1.50
C PRO A 21 6.85 -33.62 -0.59
N GLN A 22 5.94 -34.17 0.22
CA GLN A 22 5.18 -33.39 1.19
C GLN A 22 6.06 -32.90 2.34
N GLN A 23 7.07 -33.67 2.76
CA GLN A 23 8.01 -33.25 3.79
C GLN A 23 8.78 -31.99 3.37
N VAL A 24 9.15 -31.88 2.09
CA VAL A 24 9.80 -30.68 1.54
C VAL A 24 8.92 -29.44 1.70
N VAL A 25 7.61 -29.58 1.43
CA VAL A 25 6.63 -28.48 1.61
C VAL A 25 6.42 -28.17 3.07
N ASP A 26 6.35 -29.19 3.94
CA ASP A 26 6.17 -29.01 5.37
C ASP A 26 7.39 -28.34 6.03
N LEU A 27 8.61 -28.61 5.54
CA LEU A 27 9.82 -27.90 5.96
C LEU A 27 9.76 -26.41 5.58
N ALA A 28 9.25 -26.06 4.41
CA ALA A 28 9.07 -24.65 4.04
C ALA A 28 8.04 -23.93 4.93
N ARG A 29 6.95 -24.63 5.31
CA ARG A 29 5.98 -24.12 6.29
C ARG A 29 6.57 -24.02 7.69
N ALA A 30 7.44 -24.96 8.07
CA ALA A 30 8.16 -24.90 9.34
C ALA A 30 9.14 -23.71 9.37
N SER A 31 9.81 -23.40 8.27
CA SER A 31 10.63 -22.19 8.14
C SER A 31 9.81 -20.91 8.36
N GLU A 32 8.62 -20.83 7.76
CA GLU A 32 7.71 -19.69 7.96
C GLU A 32 7.23 -19.59 9.41
N ALA A 33 6.90 -20.73 10.05
CA ALA A 33 6.50 -20.79 11.45
C ALA A 33 7.65 -20.46 12.42
N ALA A 34 8.89 -20.74 12.03
CA ALA A 34 10.09 -20.39 12.77
C ALA A 34 10.47 -18.90 12.64
N GLY A 35 9.75 -18.12 11.83
CA GLY A 35 10.01 -16.70 11.60
C GLY A 35 11.16 -16.43 10.63
N LEU A 36 11.51 -17.40 9.77
CA LEU A 36 12.49 -17.20 8.70
C LEU A 36 11.86 -16.42 7.54
N ASP A 37 12.68 -15.60 6.89
CA ASP A 37 12.30 -14.73 5.79
C ASP A 37 12.28 -15.46 4.44
N LEU A 38 13.07 -16.54 4.30
CA LEU A 38 13.35 -17.18 3.01
C LEU A 38 13.37 -18.72 3.08
N ALA A 39 12.75 -19.40 2.12
CA ALA A 39 12.96 -20.84 1.86
C ALA A 39 13.56 -21.04 0.46
N THR A 40 14.63 -21.83 0.39
CA THR A 40 15.35 -22.06 -0.85
C THR A 40 15.57 -23.54 -1.19
N PHE A 41 15.68 -23.84 -2.48
CA PHE A 41 15.79 -25.20 -3.01
C PHE A 41 16.81 -25.29 -4.14
N GLN A 42 17.58 -26.37 -4.19
CA GLN A 42 18.62 -26.56 -5.23
C GLN A 42 18.02 -27.04 -6.55
N ASP A 43 18.46 -26.44 -7.65
CA ASP A 43 18.01 -26.82 -8.99
C ASP A 43 19.02 -27.76 -9.67
N HIS A 44 18.79 -29.06 -9.49
CA HIS A 44 19.48 -30.11 -10.25
C HIS A 44 18.47 -30.96 -11.03
N PRO A 45 17.92 -30.47 -12.17
CA PRO A 45 16.88 -31.17 -12.93
C PRO A 45 17.26 -32.57 -13.42
N TYR A 46 18.56 -32.86 -13.47
CA TYR A 46 19.13 -34.16 -13.84
C TYR A 46 19.30 -35.13 -12.67
N GLN A 47 18.99 -34.72 -11.43
CA GLN A 47 19.01 -35.63 -10.29
C GLN A 47 17.67 -36.33 -10.15
N PRO A 48 17.59 -37.65 -10.41
CA PRO A 48 16.30 -38.36 -10.41
C PRO A 48 15.65 -38.48 -9.03
N GLY A 49 16.40 -38.19 -7.94
CA GLY A 49 15.88 -38.15 -6.58
C GLY A 49 15.25 -36.81 -6.19
N PHE A 50 15.26 -35.80 -7.07
CA PHE A 50 14.74 -34.47 -6.78
C PHE A 50 13.46 -34.14 -7.56
N LEU A 51 12.63 -33.30 -6.96
CA LEU A 51 11.54 -32.61 -7.62
C LEU A 51 12.10 -31.53 -8.56
N ASP A 52 11.37 -31.22 -9.64
CA ASP A 52 11.66 -30.00 -10.41
C ASP A 52 11.48 -28.77 -9.50
N THR A 53 12.55 -28.00 -9.36
CA THR A 53 12.59 -26.89 -8.40
C THR A 53 11.60 -25.78 -8.75
N TRP A 54 11.38 -25.50 -10.04
CA TRP A 54 10.45 -24.45 -10.44
C TRP A 54 8.99 -24.79 -10.12
N THR A 55 8.62 -26.06 -10.38
CA THR A 55 7.31 -26.61 -10.01
C THR A 55 7.13 -26.61 -8.49
N LEU A 56 8.15 -27.04 -7.74
CA LEU A 56 8.12 -27.03 -6.28
C LEU A 56 7.96 -25.61 -5.72
N LEU A 57 8.72 -24.63 -6.20
CA LEU A 57 8.60 -23.22 -5.79
C LEU A 57 7.16 -22.71 -5.98
N SER A 58 6.56 -23.01 -7.13
CA SER A 58 5.17 -22.62 -7.42
C SER A 58 4.17 -23.26 -6.46
N TYR A 59 4.39 -24.53 -6.11
CA TYR A 59 3.54 -25.24 -5.15
C TYR A 59 3.71 -24.71 -3.73
N VAL A 60 4.94 -24.46 -3.28
CA VAL A 60 5.24 -23.90 -1.95
C VAL A 60 4.68 -22.49 -1.82
N ALA A 61 4.75 -21.67 -2.86
CA ALA A 61 4.15 -20.33 -2.89
C ALA A 61 2.66 -20.37 -2.57
N ALA A 62 1.93 -21.35 -3.10
CA ALA A 62 0.51 -21.55 -2.83
C ALA A 62 0.20 -22.14 -1.45
N ARG A 63 1.21 -22.64 -0.72
CA ARG A 63 1.06 -23.32 0.59
C ARG A 63 1.64 -22.53 1.76
N THR A 64 2.14 -21.33 1.49
CA THR A 64 2.75 -20.40 2.45
C THR A 64 2.22 -18.99 2.19
N GLU A 65 2.27 -18.11 3.19
CA GLU A 65 1.61 -16.81 3.14
C GLU A 65 2.58 -15.62 3.19
N ARG A 66 3.72 -15.79 3.87
CA ARG A 66 4.66 -14.71 4.23
C ARG A 66 6.09 -14.97 3.75
N ILE A 67 6.55 -16.22 3.79
CA ILE A 67 7.95 -16.54 3.48
C ILE A 67 8.29 -16.28 2.00
N HIS A 68 9.45 -15.69 1.73
CA HIS A 68 9.99 -15.54 0.38
C HIS A 68 10.57 -16.86 -0.13
N LEU A 69 10.65 -17.01 -1.44
CA LEU A 69 11.06 -18.23 -2.11
C LEU A 69 12.15 -17.95 -3.14
N SER A 70 13.17 -18.80 -3.18
CA SER A 70 14.21 -18.72 -4.20
C SER A 70 14.78 -20.09 -4.57
N ALA A 71 15.28 -20.23 -5.79
CA ALA A 71 16.18 -21.33 -6.11
C ALA A 71 17.60 -21.02 -5.60
N ASN A 72 18.37 -22.05 -5.27
CA ASN A 72 19.73 -21.90 -4.73
C ASN A 72 20.72 -22.82 -5.47
N VAL A 73 21.15 -22.49 -6.68
CA VAL A 73 20.60 -21.50 -7.63
C VAL A 73 20.08 -22.24 -8.86
N LEU A 74 19.22 -21.62 -9.69
CA LEU A 74 18.72 -22.24 -10.92
C LEU A 74 19.83 -22.63 -11.89
N ASN A 75 19.63 -23.75 -12.58
CA ASN A 75 20.50 -24.22 -13.65
C ASN A 75 20.13 -23.51 -14.98
N LEU A 76 20.70 -22.33 -15.23
CA LEU A 76 20.40 -21.54 -16.43
C LEU A 76 20.54 -22.33 -17.75
N PRO A 77 21.54 -23.21 -17.96
CA PRO A 77 21.66 -23.98 -19.20
C PRO A 77 20.42 -24.81 -19.58
N LEU A 78 19.54 -25.13 -18.63
CA LEU A 78 18.29 -25.86 -18.85
C LEU A 78 17.03 -24.98 -18.74
N ARG A 79 17.19 -23.65 -18.60
CA ARG A 79 16.11 -22.67 -18.40
C ARG A 79 16.26 -21.53 -19.42
N PRO A 80 15.52 -21.51 -20.55
CA PRO A 80 15.62 -20.44 -21.55
C PRO A 80 15.32 -19.05 -20.94
N PRO A 81 16.21 -18.04 -21.09
CA PRO A 81 16.12 -16.79 -20.31
C PRO A 81 14.81 -16.02 -20.45
N ALA A 82 14.29 -15.87 -21.68
CA ALA A 82 13.04 -15.15 -21.91
C ALA A 82 11.82 -15.86 -21.30
N VAL A 83 11.82 -17.20 -21.29
CA VAL A 83 10.77 -18.01 -20.66
C VAL A 83 10.91 -17.92 -19.14
N LEU A 84 12.14 -18.04 -18.63
CA LEU A 84 12.45 -17.89 -17.22
C LEU A 84 12.02 -16.52 -16.68
N ALA A 85 12.28 -15.44 -17.41
CA ALA A 85 11.86 -14.09 -17.03
C ALA A 85 10.33 -13.99 -16.87
N ARG A 86 9.57 -14.51 -17.85
CA ARG A 86 8.10 -14.55 -17.76
C ARG A 86 7.63 -15.40 -16.61
N ALA A 87 8.22 -16.58 -16.43
CA ALA A 87 7.86 -17.49 -15.36
C ALA A 87 8.13 -16.86 -13.99
N ALA A 88 9.27 -16.19 -13.83
CA ALA A 88 9.66 -15.51 -12.59
C ALA A 88 8.68 -14.38 -12.25
N ALA A 89 8.36 -13.51 -13.21
CA ALA A 89 7.36 -12.46 -13.01
C ALA A 89 5.96 -13.04 -12.68
N SER A 90 5.57 -14.14 -13.32
CA SER A 90 4.31 -14.82 -13.00
C SER A 90 4.30 -15.41 -11.60
N LEU A 91 5.35 -16.11 -11.19
CA LEU A 91 5.46 -16.67 -9.84
C LEU A 91 5.45 -15.55 -8.79
N ASP A 92 6.12 -14.45 -9.08
CA ASP A 92 6.17 -13.29 -8.21
C ASP A 92 4.78 -12.65 -8.05
N LEU A 93 4.05 -12.43 -9.15
CA LEU A 93 2.66 -11.97 -9.13
C LEU A 93 1.73 -12.92 -8.36
N LEU A 94 1.85 -14.23 -8.57
CA LEU A 94 1.02 -15.25 -7.91
C LEU A 94 1.32 -15.38 -6.41
N SER A 95 2.57 -15.16 -6.02
CA SER A 95 2.99 -15.24 -4.62
C SER A 95 2.79 -13.93 -3.85
N GLY A 96 2.49 -12.82 -4.55
CA GLY A 96 2.31 -11.50 -3.95
C GLY A 96 3.62 -10.75 -3.67
N GLY A 97 4.63 -10.91 -4.53
CA GLY A 97 5.94 -10.24 -4.37
C GLY A 97 6.93 -11.02 -3.50
N ARG A 98 6.80 -12.34 -3.42
CA ARG A 98 7.59 -13.20 -2.51
C ARG A 98 8.66 -14.02 -3.24
N PHE A 99 9.03 -13.68 -4.47
CA PHE A 99 9.99 -14.48 -5.25
C PHE A 99 11.31 -13.77 -5.54
N GLU A 100 12.42 -14.47 -5.36
CA GLU A 100 13.78 -13.99 -5.67
C GLU A 100 14.49 -14.95 -6.63
N LEU A 101 15.23 -14.42 -7.62
CA LEU A 101 15.82 -15.24 -8.68
C LEU A 101 17.28 -15.59 -8.39
N GLY A 102 17.51 -16.73 -7.71
CA GLY A 102 18.83 -17.35 -7.68
C GLY A 102 19.18 -17.99 -9.02
N LEU A 103 20.28 -17.56 -9.65
CA LEU A 103 20.68 -18.00 -10.99
C LEU A 103 22.15 -18.44 -11.06
N GLY A 104 22.42 -19.55 -11.74
CA GLY A 104 23.77 -20.10 -11.91
C GLY A 104 24.10 -20.49 -13.35
N ALA A 105 25.39 -20.40 -13.71
CA ALA A 105 25.88 -20.78 -15.04
C ALA A 105 25.90 -22.29 -15.31
N GLY A 106 25.55 -23.12 -14.31
CA GLY A 106 25.62 -24.59 -14.35
C GLY A 106 27.00 -25.14 -13.98
N GLY A 107 27.03 -26.28 -13.27
CA GLY A 107 28.26 -26.91 -12.77
C GLY A 107 28.51 -28.36 -13.22
N PHE A 108 27.47 -29.09 -13.63
CA PHE A 108 27.53 -30.53 -13.94
C PHE A 108 27.28 -30.78 -15.43
N TRP A 109 28.28 -30.48 -16.27
CA TRP A 109 28.11 -30.40 -17.72
C TRP A 109 27.75 -31.72 -18.43
N ASP A 110 28.18 -32.87 -17.91
CA ASP A 110 27.80 -34.15 -18.50
C ASP A 110 26.29 -34.41 -18.32
N ALA A 111 25.76 -34.10 -17.15
CA ALA A 111 24.33 -34.23 -16.85
C ALA A 111 23.47 -33.16 -17.55
N ILE A 112 23.95 -31.91 -17.60
CA ILE A 112 23.31 -30.82 -18.35
C ILE A 112 23.25 -31.17 -19.85
N GLY A 113 24.35 -31.67 -20.42
CA GLY A 113 24.41 -32.07 -21.82
C GLY A 113 23.49 -33.24 -22.14
N ALA A 114 23.39 -34.23 -21.24
CA ALA A 114 22.46 -35.35 -21.37
C ALA A 114 20.98 -34.92 -21.41
N MET A 115 20.66 -33.80 -20.78
CA MET A 115 19.31 -33.20 -20.78
C MET A 115 19.10 -32.16 -21.90
N GLY A 116 20.01 -32.08 -22.88
CA GLY A 116 19.89 -31.18 -24.03
C GLY A 116 20.46 -29.76 -23.83
N GLY A 117 21.11 -29.49 -22.71
CA GLY A 117 21.79 -28.22 -22.47
C GLY A 117 23.03 -28.05 -23.35
N ARG A 118 23.24 -26.85 -23.90
CA ARG A 118 24.43 -26.52 -24.70
C ARG A 118 25.67 -26.56 -23.82
N ARG A 119 26.61 -27.48 -24.10
CA ARG A 119 27.88 -27.55 -23.35
C ARG A 119 28.73 -26.31 -23.59
N LEU A 120 29.09 -25.60 -22.52
CA LEU A 120 29.92 -24.40 -22.56
C LEU A 120 31.18 -24.58 -21.73
N THR A 121 32.29 -23.96 -22.14
CA THR A 121 33.44 -23.80 -21.24
C THR A 121 33.07 -22.84 -20.11
N PRO A 122 33.78 -22.85 -18.95
CA PRO A 122 33.45 -21.97 -17.83
C PRO A 122 33.35 -20.48 -18.22
N GLY A 123 34.29 -19.98 -19.04
CA GLY A 123 34.28 -18.60 -19.50
C GLY A 123 33.09 -18.25 -20.39
N GLN A 124 32.67 -19.19 -21.24
CA GLN A 124 31.48 -19.05 -22.08
C GLN A 124 30.20 -19.11 -21.24
N GLY A 125 30.15 -19.96 -20.20
CA GLY A 125 29.03 -20.00 -19.25
C GLY A 125 28.82 -18.68 -18.52
N VAL A 126 29.90 -18.00 -18.09
CA VAL A 126 29.78 -16.65 -17.49
C VAL A 126 29.22 -15.64 -18.49
N GLN A 127 29.67 -15.69 -19.75
CA GLN A 127 29.16 -14.79 -20.79
C GLN A 127 27.68 -15.06 -21.09
N ALA A 128 27.29 -16.33 -21.23
CA ALA A 128 25.90 -16.72 -21.43
C ALA A 128 25.00 -16.26 -20.26
N LEU A 129 25.47 -16.37 -19.03
CA LEU A 129 24.76 -15.86 -17.86
C LEU A 129 24.59 -14.33 -17.90
N SER A 130 25.64 -13.60 -18.29
CA SER A 130 25.56 -12.14 -18.47
C SER A 130 24.51 -11.73 -19.51
N GLU A 131 24.46 -12.43 -20.66
CA GLU A 131 23.46 -12.20 -21.72
C GLU A 131 22.04 -12.56 -21.25
N ALA A 132 21.90 -13.64 -20.46
CA ALA A 132 20.62 -14.03 -19.88
C ALA A 132 20.07 -12.98 -18.93
N ILE A 133 20.91 -12.38 -18.08
CA ILE A 133 20.49 -11.29 -17.16
C ILE A 133 19.95 -10.09 -17.95
N ASP A 134 20.60 -9.72 -19.07
CA ASP A 134 20.13 -8.63 -19.92
C ASP A 134 18.75 -8.92 -20.53
N ILE A 135 18.53 -10.16 -20.97
CA ILE A 135 17.22 -10.59 -21.48
C ILE A 135 16.18 -10.57 -20.36
N ILE A 136 16.51 -11.09 -19.18
CA ILE A 136 15.58 -11.18 -18.05
C ILE A 136 15.12 -9.80 -17.61
N ARG A 137 16.05 -8.89 -17.31
CA ARG A 137 15.72 -7.50 -16.95
C ARG A 137 14.99 -6.78 -18.07
N GLY A 138 15.37 -7.01 -19.33
CA GLY A 138 14.69 -6.45 -20.48
C GLY A 138 13.23 -6.91 -20.62
N VAL A 139 12.92 -8.17 -20.29
CA VAL A 139 11.54 -8.66 -20.28
C VAL A 139 10.74 -8.04 -19.13
N TRP A 140 11.32 -7.86 -17.95
CA TRP A 140 10.63 -7.26 -16.79
C TRP A 140 10.38 -5.75 -16.90
N ASP A 141 11.15 -5.04 -17.73
CA ASP A 141 10.99 -3.61 -18.04
C ASP A 141 9.73 -3.35 -18.92
N ALA A 142 8.55 -3.71 -18.43
CA ALA A 142 7.30 -3.68 -19.18
C ALA A 142 6.80 -2.26 -19.50
N GLY A 143 7.30 -1.24 -18.80
CA GLY A 143 6.98 0.17 -19.06
C GLY A 143 7.69 0.74 -20.29
N ASN A 144 8.73 0.06 -20.78
CA ASN A 144 9.48 0.49 -21.95
C ASN A 144 8.83 -0.01 -23.25
N THR A 145 8.46 0.94 -24.12
CA THR A 145 7.79 0.65 -25.39
C THR A 145 8.74 0.28 -26.52
N SER A 146 10.06 0.31 -26.29
CA SER A 146 11.05 -0.08 -27.29
C SER A 146 11.03 -1.59 -27.54
N ILE A 147 11.36 -1.97 -28.77
CA ILE A 147 11.58 -3.37 -29.13
C ILE A 147 12.72 -3.92 -28.28
N LEU A 148 12.47 -5.02 -27.55
CA LEU A 148 13.52 -5.72 -26.84
C LEU A 148 14.35 -6.52 -27.84
N ARG A 149 15.62 -6.12 -27.96
CA ARG A 149 16.63 -6.82 -28.76
C ARG A 149 17.88 -7.02 -27.92
N VAL A 150 18.32 -8.27 -27.80
CA VAL A 150 19.61 -8.65 -27.22
C VAL A 150 20.29 -9.56 -28.24
N ASP A 151 21.43 -9.11 -28.76
CA ASP A 151 22.21 -9.84 -29.77
C ASP A 151 23.43 -10.52 -29.10
N GLY A 152 23.15 -11.41 -28.14
CA GLY A 152 24.18 -12.17 -27.43
C GLY A 152 24.78 -13.30 -28.27
N THR A 153 25.91 -13.85 -27.85
CA THR A 153 26.54 -15.00 -28.53
C THR A 153 25.85 -16.33 -28.19
N TYR A 154 25.27 -16.43 -27.01
CA TYR A 154 24.65 -17.65 -26.47
C TYR A 154 23.14 -17.51 -26.32
N TYR A 155 22.66 -16.32 -25.94
CA TYR A 155 21.24 -16.03 -25.88
C TYR A 155 20.91 -14.77 -26.67
N GLN A 156 19.89 -14.88 -27.53
CA GLN A 156 19.42 -13.80 -28.39
C GLN A 156 17.91 -13.65 -28.26
N VAL A 157 17.44 -12.42 -28.33
CA VAL A 157 16.03 -12.10 -28.57
C VAL A 157 15.95 -10.98 -29.59
N ASP A 158 15.03 -11.09 -30.53
CA ASP A 158 14.74 -10.06 -31.53
C ASP A 158 13.23 -9.88 -31.61
N GLY A 159 12.71 -8.73 -31.16
CA GLY A 159 11.27 -8.51 -31.17
C GLY A 159 10.50 -9.16 -30.02
N ALA A 160 11.18 -9.60 -28.96
CA ALA A 160 10.50 -10.21 -27.82
C ALA A 160 9.56 -9.20 -27.14
N LYS A 161 8.30 -9.60 -26.92
CA LYS A 161 7.38 -8.78 -26.13
C LYS A 161 7.88 -8.74 -24.68
N ARG A 162 7.83 -7.56 -24.09
CA ARG A 162 8.10 -7.35 -22.66
C ARG A 162 6.87 -7.76 -21.84
N GLY A 163 7.07 -7.90 -20.54
CA GLY A 163 6.05 -8.23 -19.56
C GLY A 163 5.72 -9.73 -19.42
N PRO A 164 4.99 -10.12 -18.36
CA PRO A 164 4.41 -9.21 -17.35
C PRO A 164 5.49 -8.55 -16.48
N ALA A 165 5.19 -7.35 -15.96
CA ALA A 165 6.03 -6.76 -14.92
C ALA A 165 5.86 -7.59 -13.64
N PRO A 166 6.94 -7.84 -12.88
CA PRO A 166 6.83 -8.49 -11.57
C PRO A 166 6.10 -7.60 -10.55
N ALA A 167 5.65 -8.20 -9.44
CA ALA A 167 4.98 -7.50 -8.35
C ALA A 167 5.96 -6.63 -7.54
N HIS A 168 7.23 -7.05 -7.43
CA HIS A 168 8.34 -6.23 -6.92
C HIS A 168 9.58 -6.32 -7.82
N ASP A 169 10.63 -5.58 -7.48
CA ASP A 169 11.92 -5.70 -8.17
C ASP A 169 12.63 -7.00 -7.75
N ILE A 170 12.40 -8.08 -8.51
CA ILE A 170 12.99 -9.40 -8.26
C ILE A 170 14.52 -9.30 -8.34
N GLY A 171 15.19 -9.56 -7.22
CA GLY A 171 16.64 -9.62 -7.16
C GLY A 171 17.20 -10.82 -7.91
N ILE A 172 18.34 -10.63 -8.57
CA ILE A 172 19.10 -11.71 -9.22
C ILE A 172 20.30 -12.05 -8.34
N TRP A 173 20.31 -13.25 -7.76
CA TRP A 173 21.37 -13.72 -6.86
C TRP A 173 22.24 -14.76 -7.54
N LEU A 174 23.57 -14.57 -7.51
CA LEU A 174 24.52 -15.45 -8.19
C LEU A 174 25.37 -16.26 -7.20
N GLY A 175 25.43 -17.56 -7.42
CA GLY A 175 26.43 -18.43 -6.81
C GLY A 175 27.78 -18.28 -7.51
N ALA A 176 28.72 -17.55 -6.90
CA ALA A 176 30.00 -17.21 -7.50
C ALA A 176 31.18 -17.48 -6.56
N TYR A 177 32.26 -18.06 -7.10
CA TYR A 177 33.51 -18.33 -6.36
C TYR A 177 34.76 -17.86 -7.07
N LYS A 178 34.74 -17.80 -8.41
CA LYS A 178 35.92 -17.47 -9.22
C LYS A 178 35.89 -16.01 -9.67
N PRO A 179 37.05 -15.34 -9.82
CA PRO A 179 37.12 -13.88 -10.08
C PRO A 179 36.24 -13.38 -11.24
N ARG A 180 36.12 -14.17 -12.33
CA ARG A 180 35.28 -13.78 -13.47
C ARG A 180 33.78 -13.74 -13.12
N MET A 181 33.31 -14.68 -12.32
CA MET A 181 31.91 -14.72 -11.85
C MET A 181 31.65 -13.66 -10.78
N LEU A 182 32.63 -13.41 -9.89
CA LEU A 182 32.54 -12.34 -8.88
C LEU A 182 32.43 -10.96 -9.53
N ARG A 183 33.20 -10.70 -10.60
CA ARG A 183 33.06 -9.46 -11.39
C ARG A 183 31.68 -9.34 -12.05
N LEU A 184 31.13 -10.43 -12.60
CA LEU A 184 29.76 -10.41 -13.13
C LEU A 184 28.73 -10.11 -12.02
N THR A 185 28.94 -10.66 -10.83
CA THR A 185 28.08 -10.43 -9.66
C THR A 185 28.05 -8.94 -9.30
N GLY A 186 29.21 -8.29 -9.15
CA GLY A 186 29.28 -6.85 -8.93
C GLY A 186 28.65 -6.02 -10.04
N ALA A 187 28.91 -6.39 -11.30
CA ALA A 187 28.44 -5.62 -12.44
C ALA A 187 26.92 -5.71 -12.69
N LYS A 188 26.27 -6.85 -12.42
CA LYS A 188 24.89 -7.10 -12.89
C LYS A 188 23.93 -7.75 -11.88
N ALA A 189 24.41 -8.36 -10.81
CA ALA A 189 23.58 -9.08 -9.84
C ALA A 189 23.21 -8.20 -8.65
N ASP A 190 22.16 -8.58 -7.93
CA ASP A 190 21.68 -7.90 -6.72
C ASP A 190 22.06 -8.68 -5.46
N GLY A 191 22.58 -9.90 -5.61
CA GLY A 191 23.06 -10.71 -4.50
C GLY A 191 24.22 -11.64 -4.88
N TRP A 192 25.13 -11.83 -3.94
CA TRP A 192 26.15 -12.88 -3.98
C TRP A 192 25.75 -13.98 -3.00
N LEU A 193 25.57 -15.21 -3.48
CA LEU A 193 25.09 -16.35 -2.69
C LEU A 193 26.05 -17.56 -2.78
N PRO A 194 27.23 -17.50 -2.13
CA PRO A 194 28.10 -18.65 -1.96
C PRO A 194 27.65 -19.58 -0.82
N SER A 195 28.25 -20.77 -0.78
CA SER A 195 28.12 -21.73 0.31
C SER A 195 29.42 -21.80 1.08
N LEU A 196 29.34 -21.58 2.41
CA LEU A 196 30.49 -21.58 3.30
C LEU A 196 31.34 -22.87 3.20
N PRO A 197 30.75 -24.09 3.08
CA PRO A 197 31.54 -25.32 2.92
C PRO A 197 32.43 -25.38 1.66
N TYR A 198 32.18 -24.51 0.67
CA TYR A 198 32.98 -24.45 -0.57
C TYR A 198 34.07 -23.36 -0.55
N MET A 199 34.13 -22.53 0.50
CA MET A 199 35.17 -21.52 0.69
C MET A 199 36.37 -22.09 1.45
N LYS A 200 37.29 -22.70 0.70
CA LYS A 200 38.45 -23.40 1.27
C LYS A 200 39.52 -22.45 1.84
N GLY A 201 39.52 -21.19 1.42
CA GLY A 201 40.44 -20.15 1.91
C GLY A 201 39.92 -19.43 3.16
N GLY A 202 38.79 -19.84 3.74
CA GLY A 202 38.25 -19.24 4.96
C GLY A 202 37.90 -17.75 4.80
N LEU A 203 38.10 -16.98 5.88
CA LEU A 203 37.74 -15.56 5.93
C LEU A 203 38.55 -14.69 4.95
N ASP A 204 39.78 -15.06 4.62
CA ASP A 204 40.61 -14.32 3.66
C ASP A 204 40.05 -14.39 2.23
N GLU A 205 39.48 -15.54 1.86
CA GLU A 205 38.79 -15.72 0.56
C GLU A 205 37.53 -14.85 0.46
N ILE A 206 36.82 -14.64 1.58
CA ILE A 206 35.65 -13.77 1.65
C ILE A 206 36.05 -12.31 1.40
N ALA A 207 37.07 -11.81 2.11
CA ALA A 207 37.53 -10.43 1.96
C ALA A 207 38.00 -10.14 0.53
N ALA A 208 38.78 -11.05 -0.06
CA ALA A 208 39.22 -10.94 -1.46
C ALA A 208 38.04 -10.98 -2.45
N SER A 209 37.02 -11.79 -2.17
CA SER A 209 35.83 -11.89 -3.03
C SER A 209 34.99 -10.63 -2.97
N ASN A 210 34.77 -10.06 -1.77
CA ASN A 210 34.10 -8.79 -1.58
C ASN A 210 34.79 -7.67 -2.36
N ALA A 211 36.11 -7.56 -2.27
CA ALA A 211 36.87 -6.54 -3.00
C ALA A 211 36.66 -6.62 -4.53
N ILE A 212 36.62 -7.84 -5.10
CA ILE A 212 36.37 -8.03 -6.53
C ILE A 212 34.93 -7.63 -6.91
N ILE A 213 33.95 -7.94 -6.06
CA ILE A 213 32.54 -7.58 -6.29
C ILE A 213 32.38 -6.06 -6.22
N ASP A 214 32.92 -5.43 -5.19
CA ASP A 214 32.81 -3.99 -4.95
C ASP A 214 33.48 -3.19 -6.06
N GLU A 215 34.69 -3.59 -6.48
CA GLU A 215 35.40 -2.98 -7.60
C GLU A 215 34.58 -3.10 -8.89
N ALA A 216 34.00 -4.27 -9.16
CA ALA A 216 33.21 -4.48 -10.37
C ALA A 216 31.87 -3.73 -10.35
N ALA A 217 31.23 -3.60 -9.19
CA ALA A 217 30.04 -2.77 -9.01
C ALA A 217 30.37 -1.30 -9.30
N ALA A 218 31.43 -0.78 -8.70
CA ALA A 218 31.90 0.59 -8.93
C ALA A 218 32.26 0.84 -10.41
N GLN A 219 32.98 -0.08 -11.06
CA GLN A 219 33.30 0.00 -12.49
C GLN A 219 32.05 -0.01 -13.39
N ALA A 220 30.97 -0.66 -12.95
CA ALA A 220 29.67 -0.65 -13.63
C ALA A 220 28.80 0.58 -13.27
N GLY A 221 29.31 1.51 -12.46
CA GLY A 221 28.57 2.69 -12.00
C GLY A 221 27.50 2.39 -10.95
N ARG A 222 27.63 1.26 -10.22
CA ARG A 222 26.72 0.82 -9.17
C ARG A 222 27.37 1.02 -7.80
N ASP A 223 26.56 1.31 -6.79
CA ASP A 223 27.01 1.27 -5.39
C ASP A 223 27.32 -0.19 -5.00
N PRO A 224 28.49 -0.50 -4.42
CA PRO A 224 28.79 -1.84 -3.89
C PRO A 224 27.74 -2.40 -2.93
N SER A 225 27.08 -1.53 -2.16
CA SER A 225 25.96 -1.88 -1.28
C SER A 225 24.68 -2.25 -2.03
N ALA A 226 24.56 -2.00 -3.33
CA ALA A 226 23.44 -2.51 -4.12
C ALA A 226 23.52 -4.03 -4.36
N VAL A 227 24.65 -4.65 -4.02
CA VAL A 227 24.82 -6.10 -4.09
C VAL A 227 24.77 -6.65 -2.67
N ARG A 228 23.74 -7.41 -2.33
CA ARG A 228 23.61 -8.06 -1.03
C ARG A 228 24.58 -9.23 -0.90
N ARG A 229 25.05 -9.51 0.31
CA ARG A 229 25.94 -10.64 0.62
C ARG A 229 25.13 -11.70 1.38
N LEU A 230 24.87 -12.84 0.75
CA LEU A 230 24.13 -13.98 1.33
C LEU A 230 25.09 -15.16 1.53
N LEU A 231 24.78 -16.07 2.44
CA LEU A 231 25.65 -17.21 2.74
C LEU A 231 24.83 -18.46 3.09
N ASN A 232 25.09 -19.56 2.40
CA ASN A 232 24.60 -20.87 2.83
C ASN A 232 25.51 -21.43 3.94
N LEU A 233 24.89 -21.82 5.04
CA LEU A 233 25.53 -22.26 6.27
C LEU A 233 25.37 -23.77 6.47
N GLY A 234 26.47 -24.47 6.73
CA GLY A 234 26.45 -25.84 7.25
C GLY A 234 27.01 -25.84 8.67
N GLY A 235 26.39 -26.58 9.58
CA GLY A 235 26.79 -26.63 10.98
C GLY A 235 25.95 -27.60 11.81
N ARG A 236 26.17 -27.63 13.12
CA ARG A 236 25.38 -28.43 14.07
C ARG A 236 25.16 -27.69 15.39
N PHE A 237 23.96 -27.83 15.96
CA PHE A 237 23.69 -27.38 17.32
C PHE A 237 24.12 -28.45 18.33
N GLY A 238 24.69 -28.02 19.45
CA GLY A 238 25.16 -28.90 20.52
C GLY A 238 25.46 -28.16 21.82
N PRO A 239 25.68 -28.87 22.94
CA PRO A 239 25.86 -28.26 24.26
C PRO A 239 27.22 -27.56 24.43
N ALA A 240 28.20 -27.82 23.58
CA ALA A 240 29.52 -27.20 23.60
C ALA A 240 30.03 -27.02 22.16
N GLY A 241 30.71 -25.91 21.90
CA GLY A 241 31.31 -25.64 20.60
C GLY A 241 32.65 -26.35 20.40
N ASP A 242 32.86 -26.85 19.19
CA ASP A 242 34.13 -27.46 18.78
C ASP A 242 34.61 -27.00 17.38
N GLY A 243 34.00 -25.93 16.84
CA GLY A 243 34.38 -25.34 15.56
C GLY A 243 33.40 -24.27 15.06
N LEU A 244 33.66 -23.72 13.88
CA LEU A 244 32.80 -22.74 13.21
C LEU A 244 31.40 -23.34 12.98
N LEU A 245 30.36 -22.66 13.48
CA LEU A 245 28.96 -23.06 13.43
C LEU A 245 28.73 -24.47 14.02
N SER A 246 29.44 -24.79 15.10
CA SER A 246 29.24 -25.97 15.92
C SER A 246 29.19 -25.54 17.37
N GLY A 247 28.05 -25.73 18.06
CA GLY A 247 27.87 -25.26 19.43
C GLY A 247 26.44 -24.78 19.74
N PRO A 248 26.22 -24.10 20.88
CA PRO A 248 24.90 -23.59 21.24
C PRO A 248 24.47 -22.41 20.34
N PRO A 249 23.16 -22.10 20.26
CA PRO A 249 22.62 -21.04 19.39
C PRO A 249 23.24 -19.64 19.63
N GLN A 250 23.58 -19.33 20.88
CA GLN A 250 24.26 -18.10 21.24
C GLN A 250 25.63 -17.95 20.54
N GLU A 251 26.42 -19.02 20.51
CA GLU A 251 27.74 -19.02 19.88
C GLU A 251 27.63 -18.86 18.36
N TRP A 252 26.60 -19.46 17.76
CA TRP A 252 26.26 -19.20 16.36
C TRP A 252 25.97 -17.73 16.11
N ALA A 253 25.11 -17.10 16.91
CA ALA A 253 24.77 -15.69 16.74
C ALA A 253 26.01 -14.78 16.84
N GLU A 254 26.92 -15.05 17.77
CA GLU A 254 28.18 -14.30 17.92
C GLU A 254 29.09 -14.46 16.70
N GLN A 255 29.26 -15.69 16.19
CA GLN A 255 30.07 -15.96 15.00
C GLN A 255 29.46 -15.31 13.74
N LEU A 256 28.14 -15.33 13.61
CA LEU A 256 27.45 -14.66 12.49
C LEU A 256 27.52 -13.13 12.60
N ALA A 257 27.53 -12.57 13.81
CA ALA A 257 27.69 -11.13 14.02
C ALA A 257 29.04 -10.64 13.47
N VAL A 258 30.12 -11.40 13.68
CA VAL A 258 31.43 -11.13 13.06
C VAL A 258 31.31 -11.13 11.54
N LEU A 259 30.67 -12.14 10.94
CA LEU A 259 30.46 -12.19 9.48
C LEU A 259 29.62 -11.02 8.96
N THR A 260 28.69 -10.50 9.74
CA THR A 260 27.90 -9.31 9.36
C THR A 260 28.75 -8.04 9.42
N LEU A 261 29.39 -7.80 10.57
CA LEU A 261 30.00 -6.52 10.93
C LEU A 261 31.39 -6.32 10.31
N GLU A 262 32.08 -7.42 9.99
CA GLU A 262 33.45 -7.43 9.46
C GLU A 262 33.55 -7.96 8.03
N TYR A 263 32.54 -8.69 7.54
CA TYR A 263 32.55 -9.28 6.20
C TYR A 263 31.32 -8.91 5.36
N GLY A 264 30.40 -8.12 5.92
CA GLY A 264 29.27 -7.52 5.21
C GLY A 264 28.15 -8.48 4.83
N PHE A 265 28.16 -9.72 5.33
CA PHE A 265 27.06 -10.67 5.13
C PHE A 265 25.79 -10.19 5.81
N SER A 266 24.67 -10.28 5.12
CA SER A 266 23.36 -9.89 5.67
C SER A 266 22.26 -10.87 5.33
N GLY A 267 22.59 -11.97 4.64
CA GLY A 267 21.68 -13.09 4.42
C GLY A 267 22.29 -14.40 4.87
N TYR A 268 21.58 -15.14 5.73
CA TYR A 268 22.06 -16.39 6.30
C TYR A 268 21.06 -17.50 6.07
N ILE A 269 21.46 -18.54 5.34
CA ILE A 269 20.58 -19.61 4.90
C ILE A 269 21.09 -20.94 5.47
N VAL A 270 20.39 -21.51 6.45
CA VAL A 270 20.81 -22.78 7.08
C VAL A 270 20.52 -23.97 6.16
N MET A 271 21.52 -24.81 5.92
CA MET A 271 21.41 -26.01 5.11
C MET A 271 20.94 -27.19 5.95
N GLY A 272 19.91 -27.89 5.49
CA GLY A 272 19.48 -29.15 6.08
C GLY A 272 17.96 -29.34 6.06
N ASP A 273 17.57 -30.60 6.28
CA ASP A 273 16.17 -31.05 6.25
C ASP A 273 15.66 -31.41 7.65
N ASP A 274 16.37 -30.97 8.70
CA ASP A 274 16.01 -31.19 10.10
C ASP A 274 15.13 -30.04 10.62
N PRO A 275 13.86 -30.29 10.99
CA PRO A 275 12.97 -29.25 11.49
C PRO A 275 13.47 -28.58 12.78
N GLY A 276 14.15 -29.33 13.65
CA GLY A 276 14.69 -28.80 14.91
C GLY A 276 15.76 -27.73 14.64
N THR A 277 16.66 -27.98 13.70
CA THR A 277 17.68 -27.03 13.25
C THR A 277 17.06 -25.76 12.67
N ILE A 278 16.03 -25.89 11.80
CA ILE A 278 15.30 -24.75 11.23
C ILE A 278 14.66 -23.91 12.35
N GLN A 279 14.01 -24.58 13.31
CA GLN A 279 13.33 -23.92 14.42
C GLN A 279 14.31 -23.16 15.31
N THR A 280 15.38 -23.81 15.78
CA THR A 280 16.41 -23.18 16.62
C THR A 280 17.09 -22.02 15.89
N PHE A 281 17.36 -22.15 14.58
CA PHE A 281 17.94 -21.07 13.79
C PHE A 281 17.02 -19.85 13.71
N GLY A 282 15.72 -20.04 13.44
CA GLY A 282 14.76 -18.94 13.35
C GLY A 282 14.36 -18.33 14.70
N GLN A 283 14.20 -19.13 15.73
CA GLN A 283 13.65 -18.70 17.02
C GLN A 283 14.70 -18.29 18.04
N GLU A 284 15.96 -18.74 17.90
CA GLU A 284 17.03 -18.42 18.85
C GLU A 284 18.17 -17.65 18.19
N VAL A 285 18.73 -18.16 17.08
CA VAL A 285 19.91 -17.53 16.44
C VAL A 285 19.55 -16.20 15.77
N ALA A 286 18.50 -16.17 14.95
CA ALA A 286 18.10 -14.98 14.19
C ALA A 286 17.77 -13.75 15.06
N PRO A 287 16.92 -13.83 16.12
CA PRO A 287 16.66 -12.68 16.97
C PRO A 287 17.91 -12.23 17.73
N THR A 288 18.69 -13.16 18.28
CA THR A 288 19.94 -12.85 18.99
C THR A 288 20.95 -12.13 18.08
N LEU A 289 21.12 -12.60 16.83
CA LEU A 289 22.00 -11.95 15.86
C LEU A 289 21.52 -10.52 15.54
N ARG A 290 20.21 -10.31 15.37
CA ARG A 290 19.64 -8.97 15.14
C ARG A 290 19.96 -8.03 16.30
N GLU A 291 19.82 -8.49 17.54
CA GLU A 291 20.16 -7.72 18.74
C GLU A 291 21.66 -7.35 18.80
N LEU A 292 22.55 -8.33 18.58
CA LEU A 292 24.01 -8.12 18.59
C LEU A 292 24.45 -7.10 17.53
N VAL A 293 23.97 -7.24 16.30
CA VAL A 293 24.31 -6.34 15.20
C VAL A 293 23.73 -4.94 15.44
N ALA A 294 22.49 -4.83 15.93
CA ALA A 294 21.88 -3.54 16.25
C ALA A 294 22.63 -2.80 17.37
N ALA A 295 23.03 -3.52 18.42
CA ALA A 295 23.82 -2.96 19.52
C ALA A 295 25.17 -2.42 19.02
N GLU A 296 25.90 -3.21 18.23
CA GLU A 296 27.20 -2.79 17.68
C GLU A 296 27.07 -1.61 16.70
N ARG A 297 26.07 -1.64 15.79
CA ARG A 297 25.79 -0.51 14.88
C ARG A 297 25.48 0.77 15.65
N SER A 298 24.76 0.65 16.77
CA SER A 298 24.44 1.80 17.64
C SER A 298 25.69 2.35 18.35
N VAL A 299 26.56 1.47 18.87
CA VAL A 299 27.85 1.88 19.48
C VAL A 299 28.73 2.58 18.45
N ARG A 300 28.87 2.02 17.23
CA ARG A 300 29.64 2.63 16.12
C ARG A 300 29.09 3.98 15.68
N ALA A 301 27.77 4.21 15.79
CA ALA A 301 27.15 5.49 15.47
C ALA A 301 27.40 6.58 16.55
N THR A 302 27.80 6.20 17.77
CA THR A 302 28.07 7.13 18.89
C THR A 302 29.54 7.53 19.06
N GLY A 303 30.48 6.87 18.37
CA GLY A 303 31.91 7.23 18.34
C GLY A 303 32.24 8.13 17.14
N GLU A 304 32.99 9.20 17.36
CA GLU A 304 33.34 10.27 16.39
C GLU A 304 33.72 9.76 14.98
N GLY A 305 32.86 10.07 14.01
CA GLY A 305 33.07 9.91 12.57
C GLY A 305 31.84 10.41 11.81
N PRO A 306 31.96 10.95 10.59
CA PRO A 306 30.79 11.34 9.82
C PRO A 306 29.92 10.10 9.63
N GLN A 307 28.65 10.20 10.02
CA GLN A 307 27.61 9.24 9.65
C GLN A 307 27.80 8.87 8.17
N PRO A 308 27.86 7.58 7.79
CA PRO A 308 27.80 7.20 6.40
C PRO A 308 26.41 7.60 5.92
N THR A 309 26.32 8.82 5.39
CA THR A 309 25.23 9.22 4.52
C THR A 309 25.21 8.17 3.43
N THR A 310 24.15 7.37 3.38
CA THR A 310 23.76 6.69 2.14
C THR A 310 23.91 7.73 1.04
N ILE A 311 24.87 7.54 0.13
CA ILE A 311 24.99 8.40 -1.05
C ILE A 311 23.82 7.99 -1.94
N ARG A 312 22.64 8.46 -1.56
CA ARG A 312 21.43 8.43 -2.38
C ARG A 312 21.82 9.11 -3.68
N SER A 313 21.58 8.47 -4.82
CA SER A 313 21.82 9.12 -6.11
C SER A 313 21.11 10.47 -6.09
N ARG A 314 21.88 11.57 -6.12
CA ARG A 314 21.37 12.94 -5.93
C ARG A 314 20.73 13.51 -7.21
N GLY A 315 20.35 12.65 -8.15
CA GLY A 315 20.03 13.04 -9.52
C GLY A 315 18.67 13.74 -9.66
N ARG A 316 17.74 13.49 -8.72
CA ARG A 316 16.37 14.03 -8.76
C ARG A 316 15.92 14.79 -7.51
N ARG A 317 16.86 15.15 -6.63
CA ARG A 317 16.58 16.04 -5.48
C ARG A 317 16.11 17.41 -5.99
N SER A 318 15.07 17.97 -5.36
CA SER A 318 14.64 19.35 -5.58
C SER A 318 15.63 20.33 -4.95
N ALA A 319 15.97 21.44 -5.62
CA ALA A 319 16.80 22.47 -5.02
C ALA A 319 16.12 23.19 -3.83
N ASP A 320 14.80 23.07 -3.75
CA ASP A 320 13.95 23.77 -2.77
C ASP A 320 13.70 22.95 -1.48
N ILE A 321 14.31 21.76 -1.35
CA ILE A 321 14.16 20.91 -0.16
C ILE A 321 15.54 20.66 0.46
N ASP A 322 15.68 20.98 1.75
CA ASP A 322 16.87 20.64 2.55
C ASP A 322 16.87 19.16 2.96
N TYR A 323 17.22 18.26 2.04
CA TYR A 323 17.27 16.81 2.29
C TYR A 323 18.23 16.41 3.40
N ASP A 324 19.34 17.15 3.56
CA ASP A 324 20.36 16.82 4.55
C ASP A 324 19.96 17.33 5.96
N GLY A 325 18.97 18.23 6.03
CA GLY A 325 18.33 18.70 7.27
C GLY A 325 17.12 17.87 7.74
N VAL A 326 16.81 16.74 7.09
CA VAL A 326 15.76 15.82 7.56
C VAL A 326 16.11 15.34 8.98
N PRO A 327 15.19 15.42 9.96
CA PRO A 327 15.46 14.99 11.33
C PRO A 327 15.95 13.53 11.39
N ALA A 328 16.92 13.25 12.26
CA ALA A 328 17.51 11.91 12.39
C ALA A 328 16.46 10.82 12.70
N SER A 329 15.42 11.16 13.47
CA SER A 329 14.26 10.29 13.77
C SER A 329 13.53 9.83 12.50
N LEU A 330 13.52 10.66 11.46
CA LEU A 330 12.79 10.44 10.21
C LEU A 330 13.68 9.94 9.06
N ALA A 331 15.01 10.02 9.17
CA ALA A 331 15.93 9.71 8.07
C ALA A 331 15.73 8.29 7.49
N GLY A 332 15.51 7.30 8.36
CA GLY A 332 15.22 5.92 7.95
C GLY A 332 13.84 5.70 7.32
N ALA A 333 12.93 6.66 7.47
CA ALA A 333 11.57 6.61 6.94
C ALA A 333 11.31 7.69 5.85
N ALA A 334 12.36 8.41 5.44
CA ALA A 334 12.32 9.43 4.41
C ALA A 334 12.61 8.80 3.05
N ILE A 335 11.64 8.88 2.13
CA ILE A 335 11.69 8.33 0.78
C ILE A 335 11.87 9.46 -0.23
N GLU A 336 13.01 9.46 -0.91
CA GLU A 336 13.40 10.37 -1.98
C GLU A 336 13.01 9.85 -3.37
N PRO A 337 13.00 10.70 -4.42
CA PRO A 337 12.59 10.31 -5.77
C PRO A 337 13.40 9.18 -6.42
N ASP A 338 14.63 8.97 -5.94
CA ASP A 338 15.53 7.94 -6.44
C ASP A 338 15.53 6.67 -5.56
N ASP A 339 14.76 6.65 -4.46
CA ASP A 339 14.65 5.47 -3.61
C ASP A 339 13.74 4.40 -4.24
N PRO A 340 14.05 3.10 -4.09
CA PRO A 340 13.25 2.00 -4.66
C PRO A 340 11.76 2.04 -4.25
N GLY A 341 11.48 2.46 -3.01
CA GLY A 341 10.12 2.56 -2.48
C GLY A 341 9.29 3.72 -3.06
N TYR A 342 9.91 4.66 -3.77
CA TYR A 342 9.24 5.89 -4.24
C TYR A 342 8.05 5.62 -5.14
N ALA A 343 8.14 4.62 -6.03
CA ALA A 343 7.06 4.29 -6.95
C ALA A 343 5.75 3.92 -6.22
N ALA A 344 5.84 3.26 -5.07
CA ALA A 344 4.69 2.86 -4.26
C ALA A 344 4.04 4.04 -3.52
N VAL A 345 4.76 5.15 -3.33
CA VAL A 345 4.35 6.27 -2.48
C VAL A 345 4.22 7.60 -3.22
N ARG A 346 4.52 7.66 -4.53
CA ARG A 346 4.41 8.93 -5.29
C ARG A 346 2.98 9.29 -5.68
N SER A 347 2.12 8.29 -5.89
CA SER A 347 0.77 8.46 -6.41
C SER A 347 -0.31 8.21 -5.36
N THR A 348 -1.53 8.64 -5.68
CA THR A 348 -2.76 8.38 -4.92
C THR A 348 -3.67 7.48 -5.74
N TYR A 349 -4.81 7.08 -5.17
CA TYR A 349 -5.77 6.17 -5.79
C TYR A 349 -6.12 6.59 -7.24
N LEU A 350 -6.47 7.86 -7.42
CA LEU A 350 -6.82 8.43 -8.74
C LEU A 350 -5.68 9.30 -9.30
N ARG A 351 -5.05 10.14 -8.48
CA ARG A 351 -4.12 11.17 -8.99
C ARG A 351 -2.66 10.75 -8.99
N GLY A 352 -1.95 11.06 -10.07
CA GLY A 352 -0.51 10.89 -10.18
C GLY A 352 0.25 11.99 -9.46
N GLY A 353 1.33 11.62 -8.77
CA GLY A 353 2.18 12.58 -8.07
C GLY A 353 3.66 12.36 -8.35
N SER A 354 4.42 13.39 -8.05
CA SER A 354 5.89 13.38 -8.09
C SER A 354 6.44 14.21 -6.94
N PRO A 355 6.14 13.85 -5.67
CA PRO A 355 6.63 14.59 -4.51
C PRO A 355 8.15 14.59 -4.47
N GLY A 356 8.74 15.72 -4.07
CA GLY A 356 10.19 15.84 -3.90
C GLY A 356 10.72 15.04 -2.72
N LEU A 357 9.87 14.77 -1.71
CA LEU A 357 10.20 13.96 -0.54
C LEU A 357 8.92 13.40 0.09
N VAL A 358 8.96 12.14 0.54
CA VAL A 358 7.88 11.53 1.33
C VAL A 358 8.44 11.16 2.71
N LEU A 359 7.84 11.68 3.77
CA LEU A 359 8.19 11.37 5.17
C LEU A 359 7.15 10.41 5.73
N ARG A 360 7.56 9.24 6.22
CA ARG A 360 6.66 8.21 6.78
C ARG A 360 6.81 8.07 8.30
N PRO A 361 6.30 9.02 9.10
CA PRO A 361 6.41 8.93 10.55
C PRO A 361 5.71 7.67 11.09
N ARG A 362 6.32 7.06 12.10
CA ARG A 362 5.88 5.86 12.82
C ARG A 362 5.45 6.16 14.25
N THR A 363 5.68 7.38 14.72
CA THR A 363 5.29 7.85 16.06
C THR A 363 4.71 9.26 15.96
N VAL A 364 3.96 9.66 16.99
CA VAL A 364 3.40 11.02 17.09
C VAL A 364 4.50 12.09 17.12
N THR A 365 5.63 11.81 17.78
CA THR A 365 6.80 12.71 17.80
C THR A 365 7.39 12.88 16.40
N GLU A 366 7.53 11.78 15.64
CA GLU A 366 7.99 11.84 14.26
C GLU A 366 7.02 12.65 13.36
N VAL A 367 5.71 12.64 13.63
CA VAL A 367 4.74 13.51 12.91
C VAL A 367 5.03 14.99 13.18
N ALA A 368 5.25 15.36 14.44
CA ALA A 368 5.58 16.74 14.82
C ALA A 368 6.91 17.19 14.22
N ASP A 369 7.93 16.34 14.25
CA ASP A 369 9.24 16.57 13.61
C ASP A 369 9.09 16.77 12.10
N ALA A 370 8.30 15.93 11.44
CA ALA A 370 8.06 15.99 9.99
C ALA A 370 7.37 17.30 9.60
N LEU A 371 6.37 17.72 10.38
CA LEU A 371 5.67 18.98 10.18
C LEU A 371 6.59 20.19 10.39
N ALA A 372 7.36 20.17 11.49
CA ALA A 372 8.31 21.24 11.81
C ALA A 372 9.36 21.39 10.71
N PHE A 373 9.87 20.27 10.20
CA PHE A 373 10.80 20.25 9.06
C PHE A 373 10.13 20.79 7.79
N ALA A 374 8.97 20.26 7.40
CA ALA A 374 8.30 20.61 6.15
C ALA A 374 7.87 22.09 6.10
N ARG A 375 7.42 22.67 7.22
CA ARG A 375 7.02 24.09 7.32
C ARG A 375 8.14 25.08 7.02
N ARG A 376 9.41 24.70 7.20
CA ARG A 376 10.57 25.57 6.93
C ARG A 376 10.96 25.58 5.45
N GLN A 377 10.39 24.69 4.64
CA GLN A 377 10.74 24.53 3.24
C GLN A 377 9.79 25.35 2.35
N PRO A 378 10.28 25.99 1.28
CA PRO A 378 9.47 26.79 0.35
C PRO A 378 8.64 25.93 -0.64
N VAL A 379 8.21 24.73 -0.24
CA VAL A 379 7.50 23.78 -1.10
C VAL A 379 6.11 23.42 -0.56
N LYS A 380 5.29 22.78 -1.41
CA LYS A 380 3.95 22.32 -0.99
C LYS A 380 4.06 21.20 0.06
N LEU A 381 3.16 21.23 1.04
CA LEU A 381 2.99 20.18 2.03
C LEU A 381 1.64 19.50 1.79
N SER A 382 1.65 18.18 1.60
CA SER A 382 0.45 17.35 1.55
C SER A 382 0.45 16.35 2.70
N ILE A 383 -0.73 16.02 3.22
CA ILE A 383 -0.91 15.00 4.26
C ILE A 383 -1.62 13.79 3.65
N ARG A 384 -1.14 12.59 3.96
CA ARG A 384 -1.69 11.34 3.45
C ARG A 384 -1.96 10.34 4.57
N SER A 385 -3.18 9.80 4.56
CA SER A 385 -3.51 8.53 5.23
C SER A 385 -3.54 7.39 4.20
N GLY A 386 -4.72 7.07 3.67
CA GLY A 386 -4.88 5.98 2.69
C GLY A 386 -4.71 6.37 1.23
N GLY A 387 -4.47 7.65 0.92
CA GLY A 387 -4.30 8.10 -0.46
C GLY A 387 -5.56 8.00 -1.34
N HIS A 388 -6.76 7.90 -0.76
CA HIS A 388 -8.02 7.72 -1.49
C HIS A 388 -8.78 9.02 -1.83
N GLY A 389 -8.36 10.17 -1.31
CA GLY A 389 -9.08 11.43 -1.51
C GLY A 389 -9.15 11.79 -3.00
N ILE A 390 -10.37 11.84 -3.55
CA ILE A 390 -10.62 12.05 -4.99
C ILE A 390 -10.07 13.39 -5.49
N GLY A 391 -10.04 14.40 -4.62
CA GLY A 391 -9.40 15.67 -4.90
C GLY A 391 -7.89 15.59 -5.19
N GLY A 392 -7.24 14.45 -4.91
CA GLY A 392 -5.84 14.19 -5.19
C GLY A 392 -4.88 15.15 -4.48
N ARG A 393 -5.24 15.54 -3.24
CA ARG A 393 -4.49 16.49 -2.39
C ARG A 393 -3.61 15.80 -1.34
N SER A 394 -3.58 14.46 -1.37
CA SER A 394 -2.67 13.64 -0.56
C SER A 394 -1.37 13.27 -1.30
N THR A 395 -1.11 13.95 -2.42
CA THR A 395 0.17 13.98 -3.12
C THR A 395 0.34 15.32 -3.83
N ASN A 396 1.56 15.63 -4.27
CA ASN A 396 1.89 16.86 -4.96
C ASN A 396 3.01 16.64 -6.00
N ARG A 397 3.48 17.74 -6.59
CA ARG A 397 4.64 17.76 -7.49
C ARG A 397 5.73 18.61 -6.85
N GLY A 398 6.89 18.02 -6.61
CA GLY A 398 8.08 18.69 -6.08
C GLY A 398 8.03 19.08 -4.60
N GLY A 399 6.93 18.80 -3.89
CA GLY A 399 6.76 19.13 -2.48
C GLY A 399 7.01 17.95 -1.54
N ILE A 400 6.62 18.14 -0.28
CA ILE A 400 6.74 17.15 0.79
C ILE A 400 5.38 16.50 1.03
N VAL A 401 5.36 15.17 1.17
CA VAL A 401 4.19 14.42 1.63
C VAL A 401 4.51 13.84 3.00
N ILE A 402 3.70 14.15 4.01
CA ILE A 402 3.72 13.43 5.28
C ILE A 402 2.70 12.29 5.17
N ASP A 403 3.19 11.06 5.18
CA ASP A 403 2.42 9.85 4.96
C ASP A 403 2.29 9.03 6.24
N LEU A 404 1.08 9.06 6.80
CA LEU A 404 0.70 8.47 8.08
C LEU A 404 0.39 6.97 7.97
N ALA A 405 0.61 6.34 6.81
CA ALA A 405 0.27 4.93 6.60
C ALA A 405 0.94 3.97 7.61
N ALA A 406 2.02 4.37 8.27
CA ALA A 406 2.69 3.56 9.30
C ALA A 406 2.07 3.70 10.71
N LEU A 407 1.20 4.71 10.92
CA LEU A 407 0.37 4.84 12.12
C LEU A 407 -0.97 4.16 11.85
N ASN A 408 -1.04 2.84 11.98
CA ASN A 408 -2.20 2.02 11.62
C ASN A 408 -2.70 1.08 12.73
N GLN A 409 -2.33 1.34 13.98
CA GLN A 409 -2.81 0.54 15.11
C GLN A 409 -4.31 0.71 15.36
N ILE A 410 -4.94 -0.39 15.80
CA ILE A 410 -6.34 -0.47 16.20
C ILE A 410 -6.38 -1.13 17.59
N GLU A 411 -6.88 -0.41 18.59
CA GLU A 411 -6.90 -0.83 19.99
C GLU A 411 -8.34 -0.80 20.53
N ILE A 412 -8.75 -1.86 21.22
CA ILE A 412 -10.01 -1.88 21.97
C ILE A 412 -9.75 -1.29 23.36
N LEU A 413 -10.28 -0.10 23.63
CA LEU A 413 -10.06 0.61 24.90
C LEU A 413 -10.96 0.10 26.01
N ASP A 414 -12.24 -0.10 25.70
CA ASP A 414 -13.26 -0.51 26.67
C ASP A 414 -14.36 -1.29 25.96
N LYS A 415 -14.62 -2.51 26.43
CA LYS A 415 -15.61 -3.40 25.82
C LYS A 415 -17.04 -3.09 26.26
N GLN A 416 -17.21 -2.55 27.47
CA GLN A 416 -18.50 -2.20 28.03
C GLN A 416 -19.08 -0.97 27.33
N THR A 417 -18.22 -0.01 27.00
CA THR A 417 -18.62 1.22 26.28
C THR A 417 -18.34 1.17 24.78
N ARG A 418 -17.82 0.04 24.28
CA ARG A 418 -17.45 -0.17 22.86
C ARG A 418 -16.50 0.91 22.34
N ARG A 419 -15.62 1.41 23.22
CA ARG A 419 -14.64 2.44 22.88
C ARG A 419 -13.43 1.79 22.24
N ILE A 420 -13.01 2.36 21.11
CA ILE A 420 -11.81 1.92 20.39
C ILE A 420 -10.94 3.12 20.07
N ARG A 421 -9.64 2.88 19.91
CA ARG A 421 -8.67 3.84 19.37
C ARG A 421 -8.15 3.35 18.03
N VAL A 422 -8.15 4.22 17.04
CA VAL A 422 -7.72 3.90 15.68
C VAL A 422 -6.77 4.99 15.20
N GLU A 423 -5.61 4.58 14.67
CA GLU A 423 -4.65 5.50 14.09
C GLU A 423 -5.02 5.87 12.63
N PRO A 424 -4.63 7.06 12.14
CA PRO A 424 -5.08 7.63 10.86
C PRO A 424 -4.71 6.82 9.62
N GLY A 425 -3.64 6.02 9.71
CA GLY A 425 -3.08 5.21 8.63
C GLY A 425 -3.77 3.88 8.43
N ALA A 426 -4.62 3.43 9.36
CA ALA A 426 -5.42 2.22 9.22
C ALA A 426 -6.40 2.30 8.04
N ARG A 427 -6.83 1.15 7.54
CA ARG A 427 -7.83 0.96 6.48
C ARG A 427 -9.15 0.52 7.08
N TRP A 428 -10.28 0.92 6.48
CA TRP A 428 -11.60 0.54 7.01
C TRP A 428 -11.87 -0.97 6.95
N SER A 429 -11.23 -1.71 6.03
CA SER A 429 -11.25 -3.18 6.05
C SER A 429 -10.55 -3.77 7.28
N GLU A 430 -9.43 -3.17 7.69
CA GLU A 430 -8.67 -3.59 8.90
C GLU A 430 -9.47 -3.28 10.16
N VAL A 431 -10.12 -2.10 10.22
CA VAL A 431 -11.03 -1.73 11.31
C VAL A 431 -12.20 -2.72 11.38
N ALA A 432 -12.88 -2.99 10.26
CA ALA A 432 -13.97 -3.97 10.24
C ALA A 432 -13.50 -5.36 10.73
N ALA A 433 -12.33 -5.82 10.28
CA ALA A 433 -11.77 -7.10 10.72
C ALA A 433 -11.43 -7.14 12.22
N ALA A 434 -10.92 -6.04 12.78
CA ALA A 434 -10.61 -5.94 14.21
C ALA A 434 -11.86 -5.91 15.10
N LEU A 435 -12.96 -5.34 14.61
CA LEU A 435 -14.22 -5.22 15.36
C LEU A 435 -15.13 -6.46 15.25
N ALA A 436 -15.04 -7.19 14.14
CA ALA A 436 -15.91 -8.34 13.87
C ALA A 436 -15.94 -9.42 14.99
N PRO A 437 -14.82 -9.79 15.64
CA PRO A 437 -14.86 -10.76 16.76
C PRO A 437 -15.68 -10.31 17.97
N HIS A 438 -16.00 -9.02 18.06
CA HIS A 438 -16.82 -8.43 19.11
C HIS A 438 -18.29 -8.25 18.72
N GLY A 439 -18.66 -8.60 17.48
CA GLY A 439 -19.99 -8.30 16.94
C GLY A 439 -20.21 -6.80 16.74
N TRP A 440 -19.14 -6.06 16.46
CA TRP A 440 -19.18 -4.61 16.30
C TRP A 440 -18.79 -4.19 14.88
N ALA A 441 -19.27 -3.02 14.49
CA ALA A 441 -18.79 -2.30 13.31
C ALA A 441 -18.80 -0.78 13.57
N LEU A 442 -18.28 -0.03 12.61
CA LEU A 442 -18.32 1.43 12.61
C LEU A 442 -18.82 1.93 11.27
N SER A 443 -19.76 2.87 11.31
CA SER A 443 -20.16 3.61 10.11
C SER A 443 -18.93 4.26 9.49
N SER A 444 -18.65 3.91 8.23
CA SER A 444 -17.44 4.29 7.51
C SER A 444 -17.75 4.66 6.05
N GLY A 445 -16.90 4.24 5.12
CA GLY A 445 -17.15 4.39 3.68
C GLY A 445 -17.87 3.18 3.08
N ASP A 446 -17.88 3.12 1.76
CA ASP A 446 -18.43 2.02 0.97
C ASP A 446 -17.37 1.07 0.40
N TYR A 447 -16.09 1.32 0.71
CA TYR A 447 -14.94 0.55 0.25
C TYR A 447 -13.86 0.47 1.35
N GLY A 448 -13.38 -0.75 1.64
CA GLY A 448 -12.46 -0.99 2.75
C GLY A 448 -11.05 -0.43 2.61
N GLY A 449 -10.59 -0.16 1.38
CA GLY A 449 -9.24 0.35 1.12
C GLY A 449 -9.06 1.84 1.47
N VAL A 450 -10.15 2.55 1.80
CA VAL A 450 -10.08 3.95 2.23
C VAL A 450 -9.37 4.05 3.58
N GLY A 451 -8.47 5.03 3.71
CA GLY A 451 -7.78 5.28 4.98
C GLY A 451 -8.66 6.04 5.98
N VAL A 452 -8.53 5.70 7.26
CA VAL A 452 -9.34 6.24 8.36
C VAL A 452 -9.24 7.76 8.44
N GLY A 453 -8.03 8.33 8.44
CA GLY A 453 -7.84 9.74 8.78
C GLY A 453 -8.60 10.75 7.90
N GLY A 454 -8.58 10.58 6.58
CA GLY A 454 -9.27 11.49 5.67
C GLY A 454 -10.79 11.41 5.80
N LEU A 455 -11.34 10.20 5.92
CA LEU A 455 -12.79 9.97 6.02
C LEU A 455 -13.33 10.42 7.38
N ALA A 456 -12.63 10.08 8.47
CA ALA A 456 -12.99 10.39 9.84
C ALA A 456 -12.91 11.89 10.21
N THR A 457 -12.43 12.76 9.32
CA THR A 457 -12.35 14.21 9.54
C THR A 457 -13.31 15.02 8.66
N SER A 458 -14.01 14.37 7.75
CA SER A 458 -14.79 15.02 6.69
C SER A 458 -16.27 14.62 6.68
N GLY A 459 -16.64 13.61 7.48
CA GLY A 459 -18.00 13.10 7.56
C GLY A 459 -17.96 11.57 7.67
N GLY A 460 -17.88 10.91 6.51
CA GLY A 460 -17.98 9.47 6.38
C GLY A 460 -19.39 9.04 5.99
N ILE A 461 -19.58 8.83 4.69
CA ILE A 461 -20.84 8.36 4.10
C ILE A 461 -20.56 6.98 3.52
N GLY A 462 -21.27 5.98 4.03
CA GLY A 462 -21.10 4.57 3.68
C GLY A 462 -22.35 3.77 4.01
N TRP A 463 -22.21 2.45 4.10
CA TRP A 463 -23.37 1.55 4.14
C TRP A 463 -24.22 1.63 5.41
N MET A 464 -23.64 2.05 6.53
CA MET A 464 -24.33 2.17 7.81
C MET A 464 -24.86 3.58 8.11
N VAL A 465 -24.68 4.51 7.17
CA VAL A 465 -24.85 5.95 7.45
C VAL A 465 -26.28 6.30 7.89
N ARG A 466 -27.28 5.60 7.36
CA ARG A 466 -28.69 5.85 7.69
C ARG A 466 -29.09 5.31 9.06
N GLU A 467 -28.59 4.15 9.46
CA GLU A 467 -28.96 3.57 10.77
C GLU A 467 -28.16 4.20 11.91
N HIS A 468 -26.85 4.39 11.71
CA HIS A 468 -25.91 4.73 12.79
C HIS A 468 -25.39 6.16 12.74
N GLY A 469 -25.48 6.84 11.58
CA GLY A 469 -24.99 8.20 11.38
C GLY A 469 -23.65 8.27 10.65
N LEU A 470 -23.04 9.45 10.57
CA LEU A 470 -21.74 9.63 9.93
C LEU A 470 -20.62 9.07 10.82
N THR A 471 -19.48 8.69 10.25
CA THR A 471 -18.28 8.30 11.03
C THR A 471 -17.91 9.33 12.11
N ILE A 472 -18.02 10.62 11.79
CA ILE A 472 -17.74 11.72 12.73
C ILE A 472 -18.71 11.79 13.93
N ASP A 473 -19.89 11.17 13.84
CA ASP A 473 -20.89 11.16 14.92
C ASP A 473 -20.56 10.12 15.98
N HIS A 474 -19.77 9.10 15.61
CA HIS A 474 -19.20 8.09 16.52
C HIS A 474 -17.90 8.54 17.18
N LEU A 475 -17.32 9.67 16.74
CA LEU A 475 -16.07 10.18 17.27
C LEU A 475 -16.29 10.75 18.68
N ARG A 476 -15.32 10.52 19.57
CA ARG A 476 -15.38 10.90 20.99
C ARG A 476 -14.17 11.72 21.43
N ALA A 477 -13.01 11.43 20.85
CA ALA A 477 -11.83 12.26 20.99
C ALA A 477 -10.87 12.07 19.80
N VAL A 478 -9.95 13.02 19.64
CA VAL A 478 -8.80 12.92 18.75
C VAL A 478 -7.56 13.45 19.43
N ASP A 479 -6.41 12.88 19.13
CA ASP A 479 -5.13 13.54 19.35
C ASP A 479 -4.64 14.10 18.01
N ILE A 480 -4.25 15.39 18.00
CA ILE A 480 -3.94 16.15 16.79
C ILE A 480 -2.68 16.98 16.97
N VAL A 481 -1.78 16.91 15.98
CA VAL A 481 -0.61 17.79 15.88
C VAL A 481 -1.03 19.06 15.14
N LEU A 482 -1.00 20.19 15.84
CA LEU A 482 -1.39 21.51 15.32
C LEU A 482 -0.31 22.13 14.44
N ALA A 483 -0.64 23.25 13.80
CA ALA A 483 0.25 23.91 12.85
C ALA A 483 1.57 24.33 13.47
N ASP A 484 1.59 24.69 14.76
CA ASP A 484 2.79 25.05 15.52
C ASP A 484 3.65 23.84 15.95
N GLY A 485 3.13 22.62 15.82
CA GLY A 485 3.76 21.37 16.22
C GLY A 485 3.27 20.82 17.57
N ALA A 486 2.38 21.52 18.28
CA ALA A 486 1.85 21.07 19.56
C ALA A 486 0.91 19.86 19.38
N LEU A 487 1.13 18.82 20.19
CA LEU A 487 0.17 17.72 20.33
C LEU A 487 -0.96 18.14 21.26
N THR A 488 -2.17 18.17 20.74
CA THR A 488 -3.38 18.61 21.45
C THR A 488 -4.43 17.52 21.40
N ARG A 489 -5.12 17.29 22.52
CA ARG A 489 -6.30 16.43 22.55
C ARG A 489 -7.56 17.26 22.36
N ALA A 490 -8.49 16.78 21.54
CA ALA A 490 -9.78 17.42 21.31
C ALA A 490 -10.92 16.42 21.56
N SER A 491 -11.87 16.77 22.41
CA SER A 491 -13.07 16.00 22.77
C SER A 491 -14.21 16.95 23.15
N GLU A 492 -15.34 16.44 23.62
CA GLU A 492 -16.44 17.28 24.11
C GLU A 492 -16.07 18.10 25.35
N THR A 493 -15.08 17.66 26.14
CA THR A 493 -14.70 18.29 27.42
C THR A 493 -13.33 18.98 27.37
N GLU A 494 -12.54 18.75 26.32
CA GLU A 494 -11.19 19.29 26.14
C GLU A 494 -11.04 19.83 24.72
N ASN A 495 -10.70 21.12 24.54
CA ASN A 495 -10.67 21.80 23.24
C ASN A 495 -11.92 21.51 22.36
N PRO A 496 -13.15 21.73 22.88
CA PRO A 496 -14.39 21.33 22.21
C PRO A 496 -14.66 22.07 20.90
N ASP A 497 -14.07 23.25 20.72
CA ASP A 497 -14.16 24.00 19.47
C ASP A 497 -13.31 23.39 18.35
N LEU A 498 -12.11 22.89 18.67
CA LEU A 498 -11.28 22.10 17.77
C LEU A 498 -11.94 20.75 17.47
N PHE A 499 -12.51 20.09 18.47
CA PHE A 499 -13.24 18.84 18.29
C PHE A 499 -14.47 19.00 17.38
N TRP A 500 -15.19 20.11 17.50
CA TRP A 500 -16.25 20.49 16.57
C TRP A 500 -15.72 20.64 15.13
N ALA A 501 -14.57 21.31 14.96
CA ALA A 501 -13.99 21.60 13.65
C ALA A 501 -13.47 20.33 12.94
N VAL A 502 -12.79 19.45 13.65
CA VAL A 502 -12.26 18.19 13.12
C VAL A 502 -13.38 17.28 12.60
N ARG A 503 -14.60 17.38 13.15
CA ARG A 503 -15.78 16.64 12.70
C ARG A 503 -16.45 17.29 11.49
N GLY A 504 -15.74 17.39 10.38
CA GLY A 504 -16.30 17.78 9.07
C GLY A 504 -15.42 18.71 8.24
N ALA A 505 -14.42 19.37 8.84
CA ALA A 505 -13.57 20.32 8.11
C ALA A 505 -12.33 19.70 7.45
N GLY A 506 -12.20 18.37 7.44
CA GLY A 506 -11.03 17.66 6.92
C GLY A 506 -9.75 18.02 7.66
N ALA A 507 -8.64 18.07 6.92
CA ALA A 507 -7.31 18.32 7.48
C ALA A 507 -6.99 19.82 7.75
N ASN A 508 -8.00 20.70 7.87
CA ASN A 508 -7.78 22.14 7.97
C ASN A 508 -7.09 22.58 9.28
N PHE A 509 -7.11 21.77 10.35
CA PHE A 509 -6.68 22.22 11.68
C PHE A 509 -5.44 21.50 12.22
N GLY A 510 -4.94 20.48 11.53
CA GLY A 510 -3.84 19.67 12.02
C GLY A 510 -3.76 18.30 11.40
N ILE A 511 -2.77 17.54 11.87
CA ILE A 511 -2.58 16.14 11.53
C ILE A 511 -3.12 15.31 12.69
N VAL A 512 -4.30 14.70 12.52
CA VAL A 512 -4.85 13.80 13.54
C VAL A 512 -4.01 12.52 13.58
N THR A 513 -3.52 12.16 14.75
CA THR A 513 -2.65 10.99 14.99
C THR A 513 -3.36 9.84 15.70
N SER A 514 -4.51 10.09 16.33
CA SER A 514 -5.38 9.05 16.88
C SER A 514 -6.83 9.50 16.86
N PHE A 515 -7.75 8.55 16.69
CA PHE A 515 -9.19 8.75 16.79
C PHE A 515 -9.74 7.80 17.84
N GLU A 516 -10.57 8.29 18.75
CA GLU A 516 -11.34 7.47 19.67
C GLU A 516 -12.80 7.44 19.23
N PHE A 517 -13.31 6.25 18.93
CA PHE A 517 -14.68 6.02 18.46
C PHE A 517 -15.50 5.22 19.45
N GLU A 518 -16.82 5.35 19.35
CA GLU A 518 -17.79 4.38 19.85
C GLU A 518 -18.27 3.49 18.71
N ALA A 519 -17.99 2.19 18.78
CA ALA A 519 -18.48 1.23 17.81
C ALA A 519 -19.94 0.83 18.09
N ASP A 520 -20.66 0.44 17.04
CA ASP A 520 -22.03 -0.05 17.10
C ASP A 520 -22.04 -1.57 17.10
N GLU A 521 -23.09 -2.17 17.64
CA GLU A 521 -23.31 -3.61 17.55
C GLU A 521 -23.94 -3.95 16.21
N VAL A 522 -23.22 -4.73 15.41
CA VAL A 522 -23.59 -5.08 14.03
C VAL A 522 -23.23 -6.54 13.79
N GLY A 523 -24.24 -7.32 13.40
CA GLY A 523 -24.10 -8.73 13.08
C GLY A 523 -23.78 -8.98 11.61
N ASP A 524 -24.29 -10.09 11.09
CA ASP A 524 -24.37 -10.28 9.65
C ASP A 524 -25.39 -9.28 9.07
N VAL A 525 -25.16 -8.88 7.82
CA VAL A 525 -25.98 -7.91 7.10
C VAL A 525 -26.51 -8.51 5.81
N GLY A 526 -27.65 -8.01 5.34
CA GLY A 526 -28.13 -8.26 3.99
C GLY A 526 -27.41 -7.32 3.01
N PHE A 527 -26.80 -7.85 1.96
CA PHE A 527 -26.23 -7.06 0.87
C PHE A 527 -26.79 -7.51 -0.48
N GLY A 528 -27.41 -6.56 -1.18
CA GLY A 528 -28.05 -6.74 -2.47
C GLY A 528 -27.33 -5.97 -3.57
N GLN A 529 -27.16 -6.61 -4.73
CA GLN A 529 -26.76 -5.98 -5.97
C GLN A 529 -27.87 -6.23 -6.99
N LEU A 530 -28.40 -5.17 -7.57
CA LEU A 530 -29.54 -5.17 -8.49
C LEU A 530 -29.13 -4.42 -9.76
N VAL A 531 -29.47 -4.97 -10.92
CA VAL A 531 -29.19 -4.35 -12.23
C VAL A 531 -30.52 -4.10 -12.93
N PHE A 532 -30.76 -2.85 -13.31
CA PHE A 532 -32.03 -2.44 -13.93
C PHE A 532 -31.84 -1.95 -15.37
N ASP A 533 -32.86 -2.18 -16.19
CA ASP A 533 -33.08 -1.37 -17.38
C ASP A 533 -33.58 0.01 -16.94
N ALA A 534 -32.77 1.04 -17.21
CA ALA A 534 -33.05 2.42 -16.87
C ALA A 534 -33.27 3.29 -18.12
N GLY A 535 -33.87 2.72 -19.18
CA GLY A 535 -34.23 3.45 -20.40
C GLY A 535 -35.16 4.65 -20.14
N ASP A 536 -36.09 4.51 -19.18
CA ASP A 536 -36.80 5.64 -18.53
C ASP A 536 -35.95 6.13 -17.34
N THR A 537 -34.86 6.84 -17.62
CA THR A 537 -33.88 7.21 -16.59
C THR A 537 -34.49 8.13 -15.53
N ALA A 538 -35.24 9.16 -15.92
CA ALA A 538 -35.84 10.11 -14.99
C ALA A 538 -36.87 9.41 -14.08
N GLY A 539 -37.81 8.66 -14.66
CA GLY A 539 -38.81 7.94 -13.87
C GLY A 539 -38.20 6.86 -12.98
N PHE A 540 -37.11 6.21 -13.42
CA PHE A 540 -36.37 5.27 -12.57
C PHE A 540 -35.75 5.96 -11.35
N LEU A 541 -35.10 7.11 -11.54
CA LEU A 541 -34.52 7.89 -10.45
C LEU A 541 -35.59 8.29 -9.42
N GLU A 542 -36.75 8.76 -9.89
CA GLU A 542 -37.87 9.13 -9.02
C GLU A 542 -38.39 7.93 -8.20
N ARG A 543 -38.63 6.78 -8.86
CA ARG A 543 -39.11 5.56 -8.19
C ARG A 543 -38.09 5.02 -7.18
N TRP A 544 -36.81 4.99 -7.54
CA TRP A 544 -35.74 4.58 -6.63
C TRP A 544 -35.61 5.54 -5.44
N GLY A 545 -35.64 6.85 -5.68
CA GLY A 545 -35.58 7.87 -4.63
C GLY A 545 -36.74 7.74 -3.65
N ALA A 546 -37.97 7.62 -4.15
CA ALA A 546 -39.15 7.42 -3.32
C ALA A 546 -39.09 6.12 -2.50
N ALA A 547 -38.59 5.03 -3.08
CA ALA A 547 -38.40 3.76 -2.37
C ALA A 547 -37.38 3.89 -1.23
N VAL A 548 -36.27 4.60 -1.45
CA VAL A 548 -35.26 4.89 -0.42
C VAL A 548 -35.82 5.77 0.70
N GLU A 549 -36.61 6.80 0.38
CA GLU A 549 -37.18 7.70 1.39
C GLU A 549 -38.29 7.03 2.20
N ALA A 550 -39.06 6.13 1.61
CA ALA A 550 -40.09 5.35 2.29
C ALA A 550 -39.50 4.20 3.14
N ALA A 551 -38.29 3.75 2.83
CA ALA A 551 -37.65 2.66 3.54
C ALA A 551 -37.23 3.05 4.96
N PRO A 552 -37.30 2.12 5.93
CA PRO A 552 -36.69 2.30 7.23
C PRO A 552 -35.19 2.59 7.11
N ARG A 553 -34.62 3.21 8.16
CA ARG A 553 -33.23 3.66 8.15
C ARG A 553 -32.19 2.52 8.25
N ASP A 554 -32.63 1.31 8.57
CA ASP A 554 -31.84 0.07 8.50
C ASP A 554 -31.43 -0.30 7.06
N LEU A 555 -32.09 0.27 6.04
CA LEU A 555 -31.75 0.13 4.64
C LEU A 555 -30.95 1.34 4.13
N THR A 556 -29.78 1.08 3.55
CA THR A 556 -29.01 2.06 2.77
C THR A 556 -28.86 1.55 1.34
N SER A 557 -29.18 2.39 0.34
CA SER A 557 -29.01 2.07 -1.07
C SER A 557 -28.23 3.12 -1.83
N PHE A 558 -27.33 2.67 -2.70
CA PHE A 558 -26.58 3.50 -3.66
C PHE A 558 -26.90 3.06 -5.09
N LEU A 559 -26.81 4.00 -6.01
CA LEU A 559 -27.11 3.80 -7.43
C LEU A 559 -25.95 4.35 -8.26
N ILE A 560 -25.54 3.63 -9.30
CA ILE A 560 -24.57 4.07 -10.31
C ILE A 560 -25.20 3.94 -11.69
N ILE A 561 -25.15 5.01 -12.48
CA ILE A 561 -25.49 5.03 -13.91
C ILE A 561 -24.29 5.57 -14.69
N GLY A 562 -23.87 4.83 -15.70
CA GLY A 562 -22.85 5.26 -16.63
C GLY A 562 -23.45 5.74 -17.95
N ARG A 563 -22.64 6.38 -18.78
CA ARG A 563 -23.02 6.71 -20.16
C ARG A 563 -23.36 5.41 -20.92
N PRO A 564 -24.51 5.33 -21.63
CA PRO A 564 -24.80 4.18 -22.47
C PRO A 564 -23.81 4.07 -23.63
N ARG A 565 -23.36 2.86 -23.94
CA ARG A 565 -22.56 2.60 -25.15
C ARG A 565 -23.47 2.68 -26.38
N PRO A 566 -22.96 3.10 -27.56
CA PRO A 566 -23.78 3.12 -28.78
C PRO A 566 -24.46 1.77 -29.03
N GLY A 567 -25.80 1.78 -29.13
CA GLY A 567 -26.60 0.57 -29.36
C GLY A 567 -26.88 -0.30 -28.13
N GLN A 568 -26.50 0.12 -26.93
CA GLN A 568 -26.83 -0.57 -25.66
C GLN A 568 -27.87 0.22 -24.85
N PRO A 569 -28.72 -0.46 -24.07
CA PRO A 569 -29.66 0.21 -23.16
C PRO A 569 -28.93 0.95 -22.04
N VAL A 570 -29.61 1.91 -21.42
CA VAL A 570 -29.13 2.56 -20.19
C VAL A 570 -29.34 1.57 -19.04
N ILE A 571 -28.27 1.32 -18.27
CA ILE A 571 -28.30 0.39 -17.15
C ILE A 571 -28.02 1.15 -15.85
N ALA A 572 -28.85 0.89 -14.84
CA ALA A 572 -28.59 1.33 -13.47
C ALA A 572 -28.13 0.14 -12.62
N GLN A 573 -27.02 0.33 -11.91
CA GLN A 573 -26.54 -0.62 -10.90
C GLN A 573 -26.92 -0.07 -9.53
N VAL A 574 -27.79 -0.78 -8.83
CA VAL A 574 -28.20 -0.46 -7.46
C VAL A 574 -27.56 -1.44 -6.51
N MET A 575 -26.99 -0.93 -5.44
CA MET A 575 -26.46 -1.71 -4.33
C MET A 575 -27.25 -1.32 -3.09
N ALA A 576 -27.56 -2.28 -2.23
CA ALA A 576 -28.32 -2.06 -1.02
C ALA A 576 -27.72 -2.86 0.13
N MET A 577 -27.63 -2.25 1.31
CA MET A 577 -27.30 -2.94 2.55
C MET A 577 -28.46 -2.77 3.54
N VAL A 578 -28.83 -3.87 4.19
CA VAL A 578 -29.80 -3.92 5.29
C VAL A 578 -29.05 -4.33 6.55
N ASP A 579 -29.09 -3.51 7.58
CA ASP A 579 -28.52 -3.80 8.89
C ASP A 579 -29.42 -4.76 9.68
N SER A 580 -29.46 -6.01 9.22
CA SER A 580 -30.19 -7.13 9.82
C SER A 580 -29.65 -8.44 9.28
N ASP A 581 -29.63 -9.48 10.13
CA ASP A 581 -29.33 -10.86 9.74
C ASP A 581 -30.61 -11.67 9.46
N ASP A 582 -31.79 -11.10 9.71
CA ASP A 582 -33.08 -11.72 9.45
C ASP A 582 -33.45 -11.67 7.96
N THR A 583 -33.62 -12.85 7.36
CA THR A 583 -33.82 -12.98 5.91
C THR A 583 -35.13 -12.37 5.43
N ASP A 584 -36.20 -12.50 6.22
CA ASP A 584 -37.51 -11.92 5.86
C ASP A 584 -37.42 -10.38 5.90
N THR A 585 -36.81 -9.82 6.93
CA THR A 585 -36.52 -8.38 7.01
C THR A 585 -35.68 -7.92 5.82
N ILE A 586 -34.59 -8.63 5.47
CA ILE A 586 -33.74 -8.28 4.32
C ILE A 586 -34.55 -8.22 3.03
N ILE A 587 -35.37 -9.24 2.78
CA ILE A 587 -36.21 -9.31 1.57
C ILE A 587 -37.25 -8.18 1.58
N ASP A 588 -37.95 -7.97 2.69
CA ASP A 588 -38.96 -6.92 2.84
C ASP A 588 -38.39 -5.51 2.60
N ARG A 589 -37.13 -5.27 2.98
CA ARG A 589 -36.44 -3.98 2.75
C ARG A 589 -35.98 -3.81 1.31
N ILE A 590 -35.50 -4.88 0.67
CA ILE A 590 -34.96 -4.81 -0.70
C ILE A 590 -36.07 -4.84 -1.75
N GLN A 591 -37.21 -5.50 -1.47
CA GLN A 591 -38.29 -5.68 -2.45
C GLN A 591 -38.81 -4.35 -3.05
N PRO A 592 -39.06 -3.27 -2.29
CA PRO A 592 -39.46 -1.98 -2.88
C PRO A 592 -38.43 -1.38 -3.84
N LEU A 593 -37.12 -1.64 -3.62
CA LEU A 593 -36.08 -1.22 -4.56
C LEU A 593 -36.11 -2.08 -5.83
N ALA A 594 -36.32 -3.40 -5.69
CA ALA A 594 -36.49 -4.33 -6.81
C ALA A 594 -37.68 -3.98 -7.71
N ASP A 595 -38.74 -3.39 -7.13
CA ASP A 595 -39.94 -2.97 -7.86
C ASP A 595 -39.79 -1.59 -8.54
N ALA A 596 -38.67 -0.88 -8.33
CA ALA A 596 -38.45 0.47 -8.89
C ALA A 596 -38.28 0.48 -10.42
N GLY A 597 -38.03 -0.67 -11.05
CA GLY A 597 -37.92 -0.79 -12.50
C GLY A 597 -37.72 -2.23 -12.97
N PRO A 598 -37.61 -2.46 -14.29
CA PRO A 598 -37.36 -3.80 -14.83
C PRO A 598 -35.97 -4.31 -14.43
N LEU A 599 -35.93 -5.41 -13.66
CA LEU A 599 -34.68 -6.08 -13.28
C LEU A 599 -34.11 -6.90 -14.44
N LEU A 600 -32.81 -6.72 -14.68
CA LEU A 600 -32.00 -7.49 -15.61
C LEU A 600 -31.19 -8.58 -14.90
N ASP A 601 -30.73 -8.29 -13.69
CA ASP A 601 -29.97 -9.22 -12.85
C ASP A 601 -30.09 -8.84 -11.36
N HIS A 602 -29.92 -9.80 -10.46
CA HIS A 602 -29.87 -9.56 -9.02
C HIS A 602 -29.10 -10.63 -8.26
N ALA A 603 -28.44 -10.21 -7.18
CA ALA A 603 -27.84 -11.08 -6.18
C ALA A 603 -28.06 -10.48 -4.80
N VAL A 604 -28.70 -11.21 -3.90
CA VAL A 604 -28.89 -10.81 -2.50
C VAL A 604 -28.30 -11.89 -1.61
N GLN A 605 -27.44 -11.48 -0.68
CA GLN A 605 -26.70 -12.38 0.19
C GLN A 605 -26.74 -11.87 1.63
N ARG A 606 -26.70 -12.80 2.57
CA ARG A 606 -26.44 -12.51 3.98
C ARG A 606 -24.97 -12.82 4.26
N LEU A 607 -24.21 -11.82 4.71
CA LEU A 607 -22.77 -11.94 4.94
C LEU A 607 -22.32 -11.08 6.11
N PRO A 608 -21.18 -11.38 6.75
CA PRO A 608 -20.60 -10.49 7.73
C PRO A 608 -20.20 -9.15 7.08
N TYR A 609 -20.30 -8.06 7.84
CA TYR A 609 -19.94 -6.72 7.36
C TYR A 609 -18.48 -6.64 6.83
N THR A 610 -17.58 -7.46 7.36
CA THR A 610 -16.19 -7.57 6.86
C THR A 610 -16.10 -7.99 5.41
N ALA A 611 -17.04 -8.82 4.92
CA ALA A 611 -17.07 -9.22 3.52
C ALA A 611 -17.62 -8.11 2.61
N VAL A 612 -18.54 -7.27 3.11
CA VAL A 612 -18.98 -6.05 2.40
C VAL A 612 -17.82 -5.05 2.27
N MET A 613 -17.03 -4.91 3.34
CA MET A 613 -15.88 -4.01 3.39
C MET A 613 -14.57 -4.62 2.87
N ALA A 614 -14.62 -5.78 2.21
CA ALA A 614 -13.42 -6.41 1.69
C ALA A 614 -12.73 -5.53 0.64
N ALA A 615 -11.41 -5.36 0.78
CA ALA A 615 -10.59 -4.64 -0.17
C ALA A 615 -9.25 -5.38 -0.35
N PRO A 616 -8.94 -5.90 -1.56
CA PRO A 616 -7.65 -6.53 -1.79
C PRO A 616 -6.52 -5.49 -1.65
N PRO A 617 -5.31 -5.90 -1.20
CA PRO A 617 -4.15 -5.02 -1.20
C PRO A 617 -3.91 -4.46 -2.59
N ALA A 618 -3.86 -3.14 -2.71
CA ALA A 618 -3.63 -2.46 -3.96
C ALA A 618 -2.56 -1.38 -3.79
N THR A 619 -1.62 -1.31 -4.74
CA THR A 619 -0.71 -0.17 -4.85
C THR A 619 -1.39 0.92 -5.67
N HIS A 620 -1.34 2.15 -5.18
CA HIS A 620 -1.92 3.29 -5.87
C HIS A 620 -1.07 3.70 -7.06
N GLN A 621 -1.57 3.44 -8.27
CA GLN A 621 -0.86 3.72 -9.52
C GLN A 621 -1.47 4.88 -10.32
N ALA A 622 -2.31 5.71 -9.70
CA ALA A 622 -3.08 6.77 -10.33
C ALA A 622 -4.05 6.25 -11.41
N GLN A 623 -5.25 5.83 -10.98
CA GLN A 623 -6.28 5.22 -11.82
C GLN A 623 -7.13 6.26 -12.59
N GLY A 624 -6.48 7.29 -13.13
CA GLY A 624 -7.10 8.40 -13.88
C GLY A 624 -7.30 9.64 -13.02
N GLU A 625 -7.15 10.83 -13.60
CA GLU A 625 -7.34 12.11 -12.92
C GLU A 625 -8.72 12.71 -13.27
N PRO A 626 -9.84 12.18 -12.72
CA PRO A 626 -11.17 12.65 -13.10
C PRO A 626 -11.41 14.08 -12.62
N VAL A 627 -12.26 14.79 -13.36
CA VAL A 627 -12.96 15.95 -12.80
C VAL A 627 -14.23 15.43 -12.16
N THR A 628 -14.40 15.70 -10.87
CA THR A 628 -15.58 15.28 -10.13
C THR A 628 -16.32 16.46 -9.55
N ARG A 629 -17.65 16.35 -9.48
CA ARG A 629 -18.53 17.32 -8.82
C ARG A 629 -19.40 16.59 -7.80
N SER A 630 -19.58 17.18 -6.63
CA SER A 630 -20.43 16.63 -5.58
C SER A 630 -21.53 17.62 -5.19
N GLY A 631 -22.74 17.10 -4.96
CA GLY A 631 -23.87 17.85 -4.47
C GLY A 631 -24.68 17.04 -3.46
N LEU A 632 -25.46 17.74 -2.63
CA LEU A 632 -26.40 17.14 -1.69
C LEU A 632 -27.81 17.58 -2.06
N VAL A 633 -28.76 16.64 -2.10
CA VAL A 633 -30.17 16.92 -2.37
C VAL A 633 -31.06 16.34 -1.27
N GLY A 634 -32.12 17.07 -0.94
CA GLY A 634 -33.12 16.63 0.03
C GLY A 634 -34.04 15.56 -0.53
N HIS A 635 -34.44 15.69 -1.80
CA HIS A 635 -35.40 14.81 -2.46
C HIS A 635 -35.01 14.63 -3.93
N ILE A 636 -35.36 13.48 -4.52
CA ILE A 636 -35.28 13.28 -5.97
C ILE A 636 -36.60 13.75 -6.58
N THR A 637 -36.68 15.05 -6.89
CA THR A 637 -37.86 15.64 -7.54
C THR A 637 -37.88 15.33 -9.04
N PRO A 638 -39.03 15.44 -9.72
CA PRO A 638 -39.10 15.28 -11.18
C PRO A 638 -38.14 16.22 -11.93
N GLU A 639 -37.97 17.45 -11.45
CA GLU A 639 -37.07 18.43 -12.06
C GLU A 639 -35.60 18.01 -11.91
N PHE A 640 -35.20 17.54 -10.72
CA PHE A 640 -33.85 17.05 -10.51
C PHE A 640 -33.59 15.77 -11.32
N ALA A 641 -34.54 14.84 -11.38
CA ALA A 641 -34.42 13.60 -12.15
C ALA A 641 -34.27 13.87 -13.67
N ALA A 642 -35.01 14.84 -14.20
CA ALA A 642 -34.86 15.30 -15.58
C ALA A 642 -33.47 15.90 -15.83
N ALA A 643 -33.00 16.77 -14.93
CA ALA A 643 -31.70 17.42 -15.06
C ALA A 643 -30.53 16.41 -14.92
N ALA A 644 -30.64 15.45 -14.00
CA ALA A 644 -29.68 14.36 -13.86
C ALA A 644 -29.63 13.47 -15.11
N THR A 645 -30.79 13.21 -15.72
CA THR A 645 -30.88 12.48 -17.00
C THR A 645 -30.18 13.25 -18.12
N GLU A 646 -30.37 14.57 -18.21
CA GLU A 646 -29.66 15.41 -19.18
C GLU A 646 -28.13 15.29 -19.00
N LEU A 647 -27.64 15.35 -17.75
CA LEU A 647 -26.21 15.17 -17.45
C LEU A 647 -25.69 13.80 -17.88
N ILE A 648 -26.39 12.72 -17.51
CA ILE A 648 -26.02 11.34 -17.86
C ILE A 648 -25.95 11.16 -19.39
N MET A 649 -26.90 11.73 -20.11
CA MET A 649 -27.03 11.57 -21.56
C MET A 649 -26.16 12.56 -22.36
N SER A 650 -25.71 13.65 -21.75
CA SER A 650 -24.85 14.66 -22.40
C SER A 650 -23.51 14.11 -22.87
N GLY A 651 -23.03 13.04 -22.24
CA GLY A 651 -21.68 12.49 -22.45
C GLY A 651 -20.57 13.24 -21.72
N GLU A 652 -20.89 14.30 -20.96
CA GLU A 652 -19.95 15.05 -20.11
C GLU A 652 -19.65 14.32 -18.80
N SER A 653 -20.51 13.37 -18.40
CA SER A 653 -20.29 12.43 -17.30
C SER A 653 -20.18 11.00 -17.84
N TYR A 654 -19.16 10.25 -17.40
CA TYR A 654 -19.05 8.82 -17.68
C TYR A 654 -19.40 7.94 -16.47
N PHE A 655 -19.50 8.55 -15.28
CA PHE A 655 -19.90 7.90 -14.04
C PHE A 655 -20.75 8.88 -13.24
N PHE A 656 -21.99 8.50 -12.98
CA PHE A 656 -22.92 9.24 -12.14
C PHE A 656 -23.38 8.33 -11.01
N GLN A 657 -23.28 8.80 -9.77
CA GLN A 657 -23.65 8.04 -8.58
C GLN A 657 -24.56 8.87 -7.68
N ILE A 658 -25.59 8.22 -7.14
CA ILE A 658 -26.37 8.75 -6.02
C ILE A 658 -26.21 7.79 -4.84
N ARG A 659 -25.80 8.33 -3.70
CA ARG A 659 -25.78 7.63 -2.43
C ARG A 659 -26.94 8.09 -1.57
N SER A 660 -27.70 7.17 -1.00
CA SER A 660 -28.62 7.52 0.08
C SER A 660 -27.86 7.91 1.34
N VAL A 661 -28.40 8.91 2.01
CA VAL A 661 -28.01 9.47 3.30
C VAL A 661 -29.33 9.62 4.09
N GLY A 662 -29.48 10.64 4.94
CA GLY A 662 -30.62 10.79 5.84
C GLY A 662 -30.55 9.83 7.02
N GLY A 663 -31.71 9.43 7.55
CA GLY A 663 -31.79 8.58 8.75
C GLY A 663 -31.15 9.26 9.96
N ALA A 664 -30.33 8.52 10.71
CA ALA A 664 -29.61 8.98 11.89
C ALA A 664 -28.71 10.20 11.64
N VAL A 665 -28.27 10.46 10.40
CA VAL A 665 -27.56 11.70 10.06
C VAL A 665 -28.41 12.93 10.38
N ALA A 666 -29.73 12.86 10.19
CA ALA A 666 -30.65 13.96 10.43
C ALA A 666 -31.02 14.15 11.91
N ASP A 667 -30.72 13.17 12.78
CA ASP A 667 -30.95 13.26 14.22
C ASP A 667 -29.94 14.21 14.89
N VAL A 668 -28.78 14.42 14.25
CA VAL A 668 -27.74 15.34 14.72
C VAL A 668 -28.02 16.76 14.25
N ALA A 669 -27.99 17.72 15.18
CA ALA A 669 -28.23 19.13 14.85
C ALA A 669 -27.22 19.66 13.81
N PRO A 670 -27.64 20.49 12.83
CA PRO A 670 -26.77 21.04 11.78
C PRO A 670 -25.53 21.80 12.27
N ASP A 671 -25.55 22.34 13.48
CA ASP A 671 -24.44 23.10 14.08
C ASP A 671 -23.63 22.30 15.11
N ALA A 672 -23.97 21.02 15.36
CA ALA A 672 -23.29 20.16 16.31
C ALA A 672 -21.87 19.76 15.87
N THR A 673 -21.60 19.77 14.56
CA THR A 673 -20.28 19.53 13.97
C THR A 673 -20.03 20.49 12.80
N ALA A 674 -18.83 20.47 12.20
CA ALA A 674 -18.53 21.26 11.01
C ALA A 674 -19.25 20.75 9.74
N TYR A 675 -19.71 19.49 9.73
CA TYR A 675 -20.60 18.97 8.70
C TYR A 675 -22.04 19.47 8.96
N ALA A 676 -22.47 20.45 8.18
CA ALA A 676 -23.74 21.15 8.44
C ALA A 676 -24.95 20.60 7.68
N HIS A 677 -24.75 19.90 6.57
CA HIS A 677 -25.82 19.49 5.66
C HIS A 677 -26.51 18.19 6.11
N ARG A 678 -27.06 18.21 7.34
CA ARG A 678 -27.67 17.05 8.02
C ARG A 678 -29.02 16.62 7.45
N ALA A 679 -29.73 17.54 6.79
CA ALA A 679 -31.08 17.31 6.25
C ALA A 679 -31.11 16.70 4.84
N ALA A 680 -29.97 16.45 4.21
CA ALA A 680 -29.93 15.85 2.87
C ALA A 680 -30.18 14.34 2.93
N ASN A 681 -31.08 13.83 2.08
CA ASN A 681 -31.31 12.39 1.94
C ASN A 681 -30.41 11.74 0.90
N PHE A 682 -29.76 12.52 0.04
CA PHE A 682 -28.93 11.97 -1.03
C PHE A 682 -27.66 12.79 -1.28
N GLN A 683 -26.59 12.08 -1.59
CA GLN A 683 -25.33 12.62 -2.07
C GLN A 683 -25.13 12.22 -3.53
N VAL A 684 -24.92 13.20 -4.38
CA VAL A 684 -24.83 13.05 -5.84
C VAL A 684 -23.40 13.32 -6.29
N VAL A 685 -22.86 12.46 -7.14
CA VAL A 685 -21.53 12.65 -7.74
C VAL A 685 -21.57 12.41 -9.24
N ALA A 686 -20.87 13.26 -10.00
CA ALA A 686 -20.57 13.04 -11.41
C ALA A 686 -19.07 13.09 -11.66
N PHE A 687 -18.57 12.20 -12.52
CA PHE A 687 -17.18 12.18 -12.99
C PHE A 687 -17.18 12.43 -14.49
N GLY A 688 -16.42 13.44 -14.90
CA GLY A 688 -16.28 13.85 -16.28
C GLY A 688 -14.81 13.89 -16.73
N PRO A 689 -14.56 13.80 -18.05
CA PRO A 689 -13.23 13.87 -18.61
C PRO A 689 -12.72 15.32 -18.75
N SER A 690 -13.62 16.31 -18.69
CA SER A 690 -13.33 17.73 -18.94
C SER A 690 -14.01 18.61 -17.90
N ARG A 691 -13.26 19.57 -17.36
CA ARG A 691 -13.78 20.57 -16.42
C ARG A 691 -14.81 21.47 -17.09
N THR A 692 -14.47 22.04 -18.25
CA THR A 692 -15.37 22.97 -18.96
C THR A 692 -16.70 22.32 -19.34
N GLY A 693 -16.66 21.06 -19.79
CA GLY A 693 -17.84 20.32 -20.21
C GLY A 693 -18.74 19.96 -19.03
N LEU A 694 -18.14 19.37 -17.98
CA LEU A 694 -18.87 18.99 -16.77
C LEU A 694 -19.43 20.22 -16.04
N ASP A 695 -18.66 21.30 -15.89
CA ASP A 695 -19.08 22.52 -15.19
C ASP A 695 -20.29 23.17 -15.87
N ARG A 696 -20.32 23.20 -17.20
CA ARG A 696 -21.43 23.78 -17.95
C ARG A 696 -22.77 23.12 -17.62
N VAL A 697 -22.78 21.79 -17.51
CA VAL A 697 -24.01 21.03 -17.22
C VAL A 697 -24.28 20.99 -15.72
N TRP A 698 -23.25 20.80 -14.90
CA TRP A 698 -23.39 20.73 -13.45
C TRP A 698 -23.82 22.06 -12.82
N ASP A 699 -23.24 23.19 -13.25
CA ASP A 699 -23.59 24.51 -12.71
C ASP A 699 -25.04 24.89 -13.06
N ALA A 700 -25.61 24.38 -14.16
CA ALA A 700 -27.03 24.56 -14.48
C ALA A 700 -27.96 23.84 -13.47
N MET A 701 -27.47 22.75 -12.86
CA MET A 701 -28.18 21.99 -11.83
C MET A 701 -27.98 22.56 -10.41
N HIS A 702 -27.16 23.60 -10.23
CA HIS A 702 -26.73 24.09 -8.91
C HIS A 702 -27.90 24.38 -7.96
N HIS A 703 -29.00 24.92 -8.48
CA HIS A 703 -30.20 25.27 -7.72
C HIS A 703 -30.95 24.08 -7.10
N HIS A 704 -30.66 22.84 -7.53
CA HIS A 704 -31.20 21.63 -6.90
C HIS A 704 -30.43 21.22 -5.64
N PHE A 705 -29.19 21.68 -5.48
CA PHE A 705 -28.33 21.26 -4.38
C PHE A 705 -28.51 22.16 -3.16
N THR A 706 -28.56 21.53 -1.98
CA THR A 706 -28.63 22.20 -0.68
C THR A 706 -27.29 22.19 0.06
N GLY A 707 -26.25 21.60 -0.56
CA GLY A 707 -24.91 21.54 -0.02
C GLY A 707 -23.95 20.72 -0.87
N LEU A 708 -22.74 20.53 -0.33
CA LEU A 708 -21.65 19.82 -0.99
C LEU A 708 -20.92 18.90 -0.01
N TYR A 709 -20.54 17.71 -0.49
CA TYR A 709 -19.68 16.79 0.26
C TYR A 709 -18.24 16.82 -0.25
N ILE A 710 -17.32 17.28 0.61
CA ILE A 710 -15.96 17.67 0.21
C ILE A 710 -15.07 16.53 -0.32
N ASN A 711 -15.34 15.28 0.07
CA ASN A 711 -14.48 14.13 -0.28
C ASN A 711 -14.56 13.73 -1.76
N PHE A 712 -15.63 14.12 -2.45
CA PHE A 712 -15.86 13.82 -3.87
C PHE A 712 -15.70 15.07 -4.75
N GLU A 713 -15.13 16.15 -4.22
CA GLU A 713 -15.01 17.43 -4.94
C GLU A 713 -13.57 17.76 -5.39
N THR A 714 -13.45 18.12 -6.67
CA THR A 714 -12.20 18.53 -7.33
C THR A 714 -12.22 20.00 -7.78
N ASP A 715 -13.36 20.66 -7.66
CA ASP A 715 -13.49 22.10 -7.81
C ASP A 715 -12.83 22.83 -6.63
N LEU A 716 -12.15 23.92 -6.97
CA LEU A 716 -11.38 24.76 -6.05
C LEU A 716 -11.76 26.22 -6.17
N ARG A 717 -12.79 26.55 -6.96
CA ARG A 717 -13.30 27.90 -7.04
C ARG A 717 -13.79 28.34 -5.63
N PRO A 718 -13.41 29.54 -5.13
CA PRO A 718 -13.70 29.97 -3.77
C PRO A 718 -15.18 29.91 -3.39
N GLU A 719 -16.09 30.14 -4.34
CA GLU A 719 -17.55 30.05 -4.14
C GLU A 719 -18.02 28.67 -3.67
N ARG A 720 -17.24 27.60 -3.90
CA ARG A 720 -17.59 26.25 -3.44
C ARG A 720 -17.46 26.07 -1.94
N LEU A 721 -16.75 26.97 -1.25
CA LEU A 721 -16.69 26.95 0.21
C LEU A 721 -18.05 27.20 0.84
N THR A 722 -18.87 28.07 0.26
CA THR A 722 -20.21 28.34 0.80
C THR A 722 -21.21 27.23 0.49
N ASP A 723 -20.96 26.43 -0.54
CA ASP A 723 -21.72 25.21 -0.81
C ASP A 723 -21.40 24.10 0.20
N ALA A 724 -20.15 24.02 0.68
CA ALA A 724 -19.72 23.01 1.66
C ALA A 724 -19.98 23.42 3.11
N TYR A 725 -19.90 24.71 3.41
CA TYR A 725 -20.03 25.27 4.74
C TYR A 725 -20.99 26.47 4.70
N PRO A 726 -22.20 26.35 5.28
CA PRO A 726 -23.12 27.48 5.43
C PRO A 726 -22.45 28.67 6.12
N THR A 727 -22.94 29.89 5.88
CA THR A 727 -22.27 31.14 6.30
C THR A 727 -21.84 31.15 7.78
N GLY A 728 -22.69 30.65 8.69
CA GLY A 728 -22.36 30.56 10.13
C GLY A 728 -21.22 29.58 10.41
N THR A 729 -21.28 28.38 9.81
CA THR A 729 -20.25 27.34 9.90
C THR A 729 -18.92 27.84 9.32
N LEU A 730 -18.94 28.45 8.13
CA LEU A 730 -17.74 28.97 7.48
C LEU A 730 -17.08 30.07 8.31
N ARG A 731 -17.87 31.00 8.87
CA ARG A 731 -17.35 32.05 9.77
C ARG A 731 -16.65 31.42 10.97
N ARG A 732 -17.30 30.48 11.65
CA ARG A 732 -16.74 29.79 12.82
C ARG A 732 -15.46 29.04 12.45
N LEU A 733 -15.41 28.36 11.31
CA LEU A 733 -14.20 27.67 10.83
C LEU A 733 -13.06 28.66 10.58
N ARG A 734 -13.31 29.82 9.98
CA ARG A 734 -12.30 30.87 9.76
C ARG A 734 -11.78 31.45 11.08
N ASP A 735 -12.66 31.72 12.04
CA ASP A 735 -12.28 32.19 13.37
C ASP A 735 -11.37 31.18 14.10
N LEU A 736 -11.69 29.88 13.99
CA LEU A 736 -10.85 28.81 14.53
C LEU A 736 -9.54 28.66 13.75
N LYS A 737 -9.56 28.83 12.43
CA LYS A 737 -8.37 28.75 11.58
C LYS A 737 -7.38 29.86 11.95
N LEU A 738 -7.85 31.08 12.23
CA LEU A 738 -7.02 32.18 12.75
C LEU A 738 -6.35 31.83 14.10
N ARG A 739 -6.98 31.01 14.92
CA ARG A 739 -6.42 30.59 16.21
C ARG A 739 -5.41 29.45 16.08
N TYR A 740 -5.78 28.39 15.34
CA TYR A 740 -5.03 27.13 15.32
C TYR A 740 -4.04 27.01 14.15
N ASP A 741 -4.26 27.73 13.06
CA ASP A 741 -3.39 27.74 11.87
C ASP A 741 -3.43 29.11 11.14
N PRO A 742 -3.01 30.21 11.79
CA PRO A 742 -3.05 31.56 11.20
C PRO A 742 -2.19 31.70 9.94
N ALA A 743 -1.12 30.89 9.82
CA ALA A 743 -0.24 30.89 8.66
C ALA A 743 -0.78 30.05 7.48
N ASN A 744 -1.94 29.40 7.67
CA ASN A 744 -2.55 28.50 6.69
C ASN A 744 -1.59 27.41 6.19
N VAL A 745 -0.87 26.77 7.12
CA VAL A 745 0.03 25.65 6.87
C VAL A 745 -0.73 24.51 6.18
N PHE A 746 -1.90 24.16 6.71
CA PHE A 746 -2.74 23.09 6.18
C PHE A 746 -3.71 23.63 5.13
N ARG A 747 -3.16 23.93 3.95
CA ARG A 747 -3.89 24.48 2.80
C ARG A 747 -4.07 23.55 1.61
N ASP A 748 -3.36 22.42 1.58
CA ASP A 748 -3.49 21.42 0.51
C ASP A 748 -4.61 20.42 0.83
N ASN A 749 -5.83 20.94 0.97
CA ASN A 749 -7.06 20.22 1.26
C ASN A 749 -8.26 21.02 0.67
N PHE A 750 -9.50 20.72 1.07
CA PHE A 750 -10.63 21.63 0.80
C PHE A 750 -10.53 22.84 1.72
N ASN A 751 -9.65 23.77 1.34
CA ASN A 751 -9.05 24.75 2.24
C ASN A 751 -10.01 25.84 2.70
N VAL A 752 -10.09 26.01 4.01
CA VAL A 752 -10.70 27.18 4.66
C VAL A 752 -9.59 28.19 4.98
N PRO A 753 -9.43 29.28 4.20
CA PRO A 753 -8.41 30.28 4.50
C PRO A 753 -8.76 31.05 5.80
N PRO A 754 -7.77 31.50 6.58
CA PRO A 754 -8.01 32.22 7.84
C PRO A 754 -8.68 33.58 7.65
N GLN A 755 -8.52 34.21 6.49
CA GLN A 755 -9.20 35.44 6.10
C GLN A 755 -9.91 35.27 4.77
N ASP A 756 -10.94 36.08 4.53
CA ASP A 756 -11.57 36.13 3.23
C ASP A 756 -10.58 36.74 2.22
N PRO A 757 -10.25 36.08 1.09
CA PRO A 757 -9.33 36.63 0.10
C PRO A 757 -9.74 38.01 -0.45
N GLU A 758 -11.01 38.41 -0.29
CA GLU A 758 -11.51 39.74 -0.67
C GLU A 758 -11.38 40.83 0.41
N THR A 759 -10.90 40.52 1.62
CA THR A 759 -10.67 41.53 2.67
C THR A 759 -9.24 42.06 2.58
N PRO A 760 -9.02 43.37 2.33
CA PRO A 760 -7.67 43.93 2.33
C PRO A 760 -7.02 43.79 3.72
N PRO A 761 -5.69 43.61 3.80
CA PRO A 761 -5.01 43.48 5.09
C PRO A 761 -5.27 44.72 5.96
N PRO A 762 -5.35 44.57 7.29
CA PRO A 762 -5.46 45.72 8.18
C PRO A 762 -4.27 46.65 7.94
N ALA A 763 -4.55 47.95 7.79
CA ALA A 763 -3.51 48.96 7.65
C ALA A 763 -2.60 48.92 8.90
N GLU A 764 -1.29 48.82 8.66
CA GLU A 764 -0.24 48.80 9.70
C GLU A 764 -0.29 50.01 10.63
#